data_AF-A0A1V9YXM0-F1
#
_entry.id   AF-A0A1V9YXM0-F1
#
_cell.length_a   1.000
_cell.length_b   1.000
_cell.length_c   1.000
_cell.angle_alpha   90.00
_cell.angle_beta   90.00
_cell.angle_gamma   90.00
#
_symmetry.space_group_name_H-M   'P 1'
#
loop_
_entity.id
_entity.type
_entity.pdbx_description
1 polymer ?
#
loop_
_entity_poly.entity_id
_entity_poly.type
_entity_poly.pdbx_seq_one_letter_code
_entity_poly.pdbx_strand_id
1 'polypeptide(L)'
;MQRNESRGRPWASCALGYLYVLTSLLWSIYSLVLFWPSAENDLFWPNFYSHGTYSLLQRILNLQLTLLYSDAPTTVDLLAPAADASVFDPIVGVPSVYPRFVVYHKLTSVSVAITGLRAMDPGFVTAMITPYCWVDLAQRWALAHTAKRLERCRKHDVDNGAVYLEAVLRNIDMTQWLAQNTNNFYDKIAAGVAELGGDAWVAAIVSHRIEPFSNEVALWRTAGLLRFQLQWANRIQIGIDDQISITTAFGNLAGYSIKAIPVVNLGASWCSSYMYMALFNDFNALSNNQSLVMNTSNWIGANDNRQLENFDVSLPLNQVYTLFHDTVGALDDIDLRWISIPPTLSDTVATFRAAVLTRLRYGDTAFFSALSRIETISVPTVPQKWQDASLRFLGGNPMCSYGASLPFVQRSFGFDDACGTQVAMADMWSPFSGLFALTMVQGATNRICANVPSMPALCNDLVTATAAAHALLNLSLPAPPLTDLGLSKMQFVLDPFTGLRIETMSLLDESFAFFGWLNIYDWALFQREAVVFEGDKRAFPLMSYYYEPLAPPTPVHNDHRGVAQYHLYAACLVTVVLCLVALLATAIWVTNRSCRPQWHLFSRVASAVWLNRGVLFLRSLFATLMLATATVSPVTTHTGQNLVRAYNSLLTSFVLASETTWFSYVCHDFLHPLTGVHTRVYAPRSTLLSWGAVALIDILAPVEMLVELDQQCLMLNMDYQVYCTSATVMIGAMSRPPSHSQNSFSHPCYLWHRFFFTHLSSHLLKKTN
;
A
#
# COMPACT_ATOMS: atom_id res chain seq x y z
N MET A 1 61.02 -61.01 -15.98
CA MET A 1 61.42 -59.60 -15.74
C MET A 1 60.40 -58.94 -14.82
N GLN A 2 60.66 -59.01 -13.51
CA GLN A 2 59.97 -58.22 -12.49
C GLN A 2 60.48 -56.78 -12.60
N ARG A 3 59.59 -55.82 -12.86
CA ARG A 3 59.90 -54.39 -12.70
C ARG A 3 59.21 -53.88 -11.45
N ASN A 4 60.05 -53.48 -10.49
CA ASN A 4 59.70 -52.70 -9.32
C ASN A 4 58.94 -51.42 -9.74
N GLU A 5 57.70 -51.28 -9.30
CA GLU A 5 57.03 -49.97 -9.22
C GLU A 5 56.44 -49.78 -7.81
N SER A 6 57.10 -48.92 -7.04
CA SER A 6 56.61 -48.10 -5.92
C SER A 6 55.42 -48.64 -5.09
N ARG A 7 55.72 -49.42 -4.04
CA ARG A 7 54.74 -49.87 -3.01
C ARG A 7 54.30 -48.80 -1.99
N GLY A 8 54.65 -47.52 -2.16
CA GLY A 8 54.33 -46.45 -1.20
C GLY A 8 53.19 -45.49 -1.57
N ARG A 9 52.68 -45.50 -2.82
CA ARG A 9 51.68 -44.53 -3.32
C ARG A 9 50.18 -44.96 -3.41
N PRO A 10 49.75 -46.23 -3.29
CA PRO A 10 48.35 -46.59 -3.53
C PRO A 10 47.40 -46.21 -2.39
N TRP A 11 47.84 -46.32 -1.13
CA TRP A 11 46.98 -46.07 0.04
C TRP A 11 46.61 -44.60 0.23
N ALA A 12 47.56 -43.67 0.05
CA ALA A 12 47.28 -42.24 0.13
C ALA A 12 46.28 -41.78 -0.93
N SER A 13 46.42 -42.28 -2.17
CA SER A 13 45.50 -41.95 -3.26
C SER A 13 44.09 -42.52 -3.04
N CYS A 14 43.99 -43.75 -2.51
CA CYS A 14 42.72 -44.35 -2.10
C CYS A 14 42.06 -43.56 -0.95
N ALA A 15 42.84 -43.17 0.07
CA ALA A 15 42.34 -42.43 1.22
C ALA A 15 41.85 -41.03 0.82
N LEU A 16 42.60 -40.31 -0.02
CA LEU A 16 42.19 -39.01 -0.58
C LEU A 16 40.93 -39.14 -1.44
N GLY A 17 40.84 -40.19 -2.25
CA GLY A 17 39.65 -40.47 -3.05
C GLY A 17 38.42 -40.79 -2.21
N TYR A 18 38.56 -41.57 -1.14
CA TYR A 18 37.47 -41.86 -0.21
C TYR A 18 37.07 -40.63 0.61
N LEU A 19 38.04 -39.81 1.02
CA LEU A 19 37.78 -38.52 1.66
C LEU A 19 36.93 -37.61 0.74
N TYR A 20 37.22 -37.58 -0.57
CA TYR A 20 36.40 -36.87 -1.54
C TYR A 20 34.93 -37.33 -1.52
N VAL A 21 34.67 -38.64 -1.45
CA VAL A 21 33.30 -39.18 -1.36
C VAL A 21 32.62 -38.71 -0.09
N LEU A 22 33.28 -38.84 1.06
CA LEU A 22 32.73 -38.37 2.35
C LEU A 22 32.42 -36.87 2.30
N THR A 23 33.34 -36.04 1.80
CA THR A 23 33.12 -34.59 1.68
C THR A 23 31.98 -34.27 0.72
N SER A 24 31.85 -34.99 -0.40
CA SER A 24 30.77 -34.78 -1.37
C SER A 24 29.41 -35.13 -0.78
N LEU A 25 29.31 -36.17 0.05
CA LEU A 25 28.07 -36.53 0.75
C LEU A 25 27.72 -35.49 1.82
N LEU A 26 28.69 -35.07 2.62
CA LEU A 26 28.49 -34.04 3.64
C LEU A 26 28.03 -32.72 3.02
N TRP A 27 28.62 -32.32 1.89
CA TRP A 27 28.18 -31.13 1.14
C TRP A 27 26.76 -31.31 0.61
N SER A 28 26.43 -32.48 0.07
CA SER A 28 25.09 -32.78 -0.44
C SER A 28 24.01 -32.83 0.65
N ILE A 29 24.36 -33.24 1.87
CA ILE A 29 23.48 -33.18 3.05
C ILE A 29 23.35 -31.74 3.54
N TYR A 30 24.47 -31.02 3.66
CA TYR A 30 24.48 -29.63 4.09
C TYR A 30 23.70 -28.72 3.12
N SER A 31 23.72 -29.01 1.81
CA SER A 31 22.91 -28.27 0.85
C SER A 31 21.40 -28.40 1.13
N LEU A 32 20.92 -29.53 1.67
CA LEU A 32 19.50 -29.68 2.04
C LEU A 32 19.14 -28.73 3.19
N VAL A 33 20.07 -28.52 4.13
CA VAL A 33 19.90 -27.54 5.22
C VAL A 33 19.80 -26.12 4.64
N LEU A 34 20.59 -25.81 3.60
CA LEU A 34 20.52 -24.52 2.91
C LEU A 34 19.23 -24.36 2.08
N PHE A 35 18.76 -25.44 1.45
CA PHE A 35 17.56 -25.45 0.61
C PHE A 35 16.28 -25.28 1.42
N TRP A 36 16.23 -25.80 2.64
CA TRP A 36 15.03 -25.81 3.47
C TRP A 36 14.40 -24.42 3.67
N PRO A 37 15.13 -23.37 4.13
CA PRO A 37 14.60 -22.02 4.26
C PRO A 37 14.01 -21.43 2.97
N SER A 38 14.59 -21.76 1.81
CA SER A 38 14.16 -21.22 0.51
C SER A 38 12.98 -22.00 -0.08
N ALA A 39 12.59 -23.13 0.52
CA ALA A 39 11.44 -23.93 0.09
C ALA A 39 10.12 -23.52 0.77
N GLU A 40 10.13 -22.50 1.63
CA GLU A 40 8.92 -21.99 2.32
C GLU A 40 7.91 -21.35 1.36
N ASN A 41 8.36 -20.87 0.20
CA ASN A 41 7.55 -20.12 -0.76
C ASN A 41 8.10 -20.30 -2.18
N ASP A 42 7.26 -20.01 -3.18
CA ASP A 42 7.62 -20.15 -4.59
C ASP A 42 8.46 -18.99 -5.14
N LEU A 43 8.80 -18.00 -4.32
CA LEU A 43 9.79 -16.97 -4.66
C LEU A 43 11.22 -17.46 -4.49
N PHE A 44 11.41 -18.60 -3.81
CA PHE A 44 12.71 -19.08 -3.35
C PHE A 44 13.43 -18.07 -2.43
N TRP A 45 12.66 -17.18 -1.77
CA TRP A 45 13.19 -16.22 -0.81
C TRP A 45 13.32 -16.90 0.56
N PRO A 46 14.52 -17.05 1.13
CA PRO A 46 14.70 -17.76 2.38
C PRO A 46 13.96 -17.10 3.56
N ASN A 47 13.31 -17.91 4.39
CA ASN A 47 12.63 -17.49 5.63
C ASN A 47 11.59 -16.38 5.43
N PHE A 48 10.91 -16.36 4.28
CA PHE A 48 9.97 -15.29 3.93
C PHE A 48 8.83 -15.16 4.94
N TYR A 49 8.31 -16.30 5.42
CA TYR A 49 7.25 -16.33 6.42
C TYR A 49 7.79 -16.58 7.83
N SER A 50 8.67 -17.57 8.00
CA SER A 50 9.13 -18.00 9.33
C SER A 50 9.87 -16.91 10.12
N HIS A 51 10.59 -16.01 9.44
CA HIS A 51 11.26 -14.87 10.07
C HIS A 51 10.45 -13.57 10.00
N GLY A 52 9.22 -13.59 9.44
CA GLY A 52 8.38 -12.41 9.33
C GLY A 52 8.86 -11.38 8.29
N THR A 53 9.61 -11.81 7.27
CA THR A 53 10.07 -10.94 6.17
C THR A 53 8.88 -10.28 5.47
N TYR A 54 7.85 -11.07 5.17
CA TYR A 54 6.62 -10.56 4.55
C TYR A 54 5.91 -9.50 5.41
N SER A 55 5.70 -9.78 6.70
CA SER A 55 5.06 -8.84 7.61
C SER A 55 5.86 -7.54 7.77
N LEU A 56 7.19 -7.63 7.77
CA LEU A 56 8.04 -6.45 7.82
C LEU A 56 7.94 -5.65 6.51
N LEU A 57 7.96 -6.31 5.34
CA LEU A 57 7.75 -5.66 4.05
C LEU A 57 6.39 -4.95 3.99
N GLN A 58 5.31 -5.60 4.44
CA GLN A 58 3.98 -4.99 4.52
C GLN A 58 4.02 -3.69 5.34
N ARG A 59 4.62 -3.73 6.55
CA ARG A 59 4.70 -2.56 7.44
C ARG A 59 5.52 -1.42 6.83
N ILE A 60 6.69 -1.73 6.27
CA ILE A 60 7.57 -0.72 5.65
C ILE A 60 6.88 -0.10 4.44
N LEU A 61 6.36 -0.91 3.52
CA LEU A 61 5.77 -0.41 2.27
C LEU A 61 4.47 0.36 2.53
N ASN A 62 3.63 -0.08 3.47
CA ASN A 62 2.43 0.68 3.85
C ASN A 62 2.78 2.08 4.37
N LEU A 63 3.85 2.20 5.16
CA LEU A 63 4.34 3.49 5.63
C LEU A 63 4.94 4.34 4.50
N GLN A 64 5.79 3.77 3.66
CA GLN A 64 6.40 4.50 2.54
C GLN A 64 5.34 5.00 1.56
N LEU A 65 4.34 4.17 1.24
CA LEU A 65 3.21 4.56 0.38
C LEU A 65 2.31 5.62 1.02
N THR A 66 2.27 5.69 2.36
CA THR A 66 1.54 6.75 3.08
C THR A 66 2.25 8.09 2.96
N LEU A 67 3.59 8.09 3.00
CA LEU A 67 4.42 9.29 2.89
C LEU A 67 4.70 9.72 1.45
N LEU A 68 4.44 8.84 0.47
CA LEU A 68 4.65 9.11 -0.95
C LEU A 68 3.58 10.06 -1.49
N TYR A 69 3.97 11.31 -1.73
CA TYR A 69 3.07 12.29 -2.36
C TYR A 69 3.02 12.15 -3.88
N SER A 70 4.16 11.91 -4.53
CA SER A 70 4.27 11.86 -6.00
C SER A 70 3.68 10.58 -6.59
N ASP A 71 3.03 10.71 -7.76
CA ASP A 71 2.58 9.58 -8.58
C ASP A 71 3.68 9.07 -9.52
N ALA A 72 4.85 9.70 -9.54
CA ALA A 72 5.95 9.25 -10.37
C ALA A 72 6.59 7.98 -9.79
N PRO A 73 7.03 7.04 -10.65
CA PRO A 73 7.80 5.89 -10.21
C PRO A 73 9.03 6.33 -9.42
N THR A 74 9.21 5.79 -8.21
CA THR A 74 10.31 6.14 -7.31
C THR A 74 10.99 4.91 -6.76
N THR A 75 12.32 4.90 -6.82
CA THR A 75 13.13 3.82 -6.22
C THR A 75 13.36 4.10 -4.74
N VAL A 76 13.11 3.11 -3.89
CA VAL A 76 13.28 3.24 -2.43
C VAL A 76 14.28 2.19 -1.92
N ASP A 77 15.23 2.63 -1.10
CA ASP A 77 16.12 1.73 -0.38
C ASP A 77 15.47 1.27 0.93
N LEU A 78 14.93 0.05 0.93
CA LEU A 78 14.33 -0.54 2.13
C LEU A 78 15.35 -0.91 3.23
N LEU A 79 16.66 -0.79 2.96
CA LEU A 79 17.71 -1.04 3.94
C LEU A 79 18.13 0.24 4.67
N ALA A 80 17.70 1.41 4.19
CA ALA A 80 17.99 2.70 4.79
C ALA A 80 17.29 2.85 6.16
N PRO A 81 17.85 3.64 7.10
CA PRO A 81 17.24 3.83 8.42
C PRO A 81 15.80 4.35 8.36
N ALA A 82 15.46 5.13 7.35
CA ALA A 82 14.10 5.67 7.15
C ALA A 82 13.04 4.59 6.87
N ALA A 83 13.47 3.37 6.53
CA ALA A 83 12.61 2.21 6.32
C ALA A 83 12.54 1.30 7.56
N ASP A 84 13.20 1.62 8.67
CA ASP A 84 13.18 0.81 9.88
C ASP A 84 11.77 0.83 10.53
N ALA A 85 11.30 -0.33 10.97
CA ALA A 85 10.04 -0.48 11.69
C ALA A 85 10.28 -0.36 13.21
N SER A 86 10.12 0.85 13.74
CA SER A 86 10.40 1.18 15.14
C SER A 86 9.43 0.52 16.13
N VAL A 87 9.89 0.21 17.34
CA VAL A 87 9.03 -0.20 18.47
C VAL A 87 8.15 0.93 18.99
N PHE A 88 8.55 2.18 18.77
CA PHE A 88 7.84 3.38 19.23
C PHE A 88 6.82 3.92 18.23
N ASP A 89 6.70 3.27 17.09
CA ASP A 89 5.78 3.65 16.03
C ASP A 89 4.60 2.68 16.04
N PRO A 90 3.47 3.04 16.68
CA PRO A 90 2.32 2.15 16.83
C PRO A 90 1.57 1.88 15.51
N ILE A 91 2.08 2.38 14.37
CA ILE A 91 1.55 2.06 13.04
C ILE A 91 1.75 0.55 12.79
N VAL A 92 0.75 -0.21 13.23
CA VAL A 92 0.59 -1.64 13.01
C VAL A 92 -0.73 -1.77 12.27
N GLY A 93 -0.67 -1.80 10.93
CA GLY A 93 -1.85 -2.08 10.14
C GLY A 93 -2.07 -1.19 8.93
N VAL A 94 -3.31 -1.18 8.48
CA VAL A 94 -3.81 -0.50 7.29
C VAL A 94 -4.68 0.67 7.73
N PRO A 95 -4.32 1.92 7.42
CA PRO A 95 -5.16 3.07 7.73
C PRO A 95 -6.50 3.01 6.99
N SER A 96 -7.62 3.11 7.71
CA SER A 96 -8.98 3.04 7.13
C SER A 96 -9.32 4.21 6.22
N VAL A 97 -8.58 5.32 6.35
CA VAL A 97 -8.68 6.52 5.51
C VAL A 97 -8.00 6.34 4.15
N TYR A 98 -7.00 5.46 4.04
CA TYR A 98 -6.23 5.26 2.81
C TYR A 98 -7.07 5.02 1.55
N PRO A 99 -8.09 4.13 1.52
CA PRO A 99 -8.94 3.96 0.34
C PRO A 99 -9.67 5.25 -0.07
N ARG A 100 -10.10 6.08 0.89
CA ARG A 100 -10.74 7.37 0.61
C ARG A 100 -9.77 8.38 0.04
N PHE A 101 -8.53 8.42 0.54
CA PHE A 101 -7.47 9.21 -0.06
C PHE A 101 -7.24 8.80 -1.53
N VAL A 102 -7.15 7.50 -1.81
CA VAL A 102 -6.96 7.01 -3.18
C VAL A 102 -8.11 7.46 -4.09
N VAL A 103 -9.37 7.33 -3.67
CA VAL A 103 -10.54 7.75 -4.48
C VAL A 103 -10.64 9.28 -4.62
N TYR A 104 -10.60 10.02 -3.52
CA TYR A 104 -10.87 11.47 -3.52
C TYR A 104 -9.69 12.35 -3.93
N HIS A 105 -8.47 11.81 -3.95
CA HIS A 105 -7.27 12.57 -4.31
C HIS A 105 -6.59 11.99 -5.55
N LYS A 106 -6.20 10.71 -5.53
CA LYS A 106 -5.37 10.10 -6.58
C LYS A 106 -6.16 9.77 -7.85
N LEU A 107 -7.36 9.21 -7.72
CA LEU A 107 -8.15 8.69 -8.83
C LEU A 107 -9.16 9.70 -9.40
N THR A 108 -8.76 10.97 -9.46
CA THR A 108 -9.62 12.08 -9.89
C THR A 108 -9.38 12.55 -11.32
N SER A 109 -8.43 11.98 -12.06
CA SER A 109 -8.16 12.40 -13.44
C SER A 109 -9.29 12.01 -14.41
N VAL A 110 -9.48 12.80 -15.48
CA VAL A 110 -10.49 12.54 -16.53
C VAL A 110 -10.40 11.13 -17.10
N SER A 111 -9.18 10.65 -17.37
CA SER A 111 -8.95 9.32 -17.95
C SER A 111 -9.36 8.18 -17.02
N VAL A 112 -9.09 8.33 -15.72
CA VAL A 112 -9.49 7.36 -14.70
C VAL A 112 -11.01 7.39 -14.52
N ALA A 113 -11.62 8.57 -14.50
CA ALA A 113 -13.06 8.74 -14.35
C ALA A 113 -13.86 8.13 -15.50
N ILE A 114 -13.48 8.38 -16.75
CA ILE A 114 -14.14 7.81 -17.93
C ILE A 114 -14.05 6.28 -17.90
N THR A 115 -12.89 5.72 -17.54
CA THR A 115 -12.72 4.27 -17.39
C THR A 115 -13.62 3.73 -16.28
N GLY A 116 -13.67 4.40 -15.13
CA GLY A 116 -14.51 4.01 -13.99
C GLY A 116 -16.00 4.05 -14.30
N LEU A 117 -16.49 5.12 -14.93
CA LEU A 117 -17.89 5.28 -15.35
C LEU A 117 -18.31 4.20 -16.35
N ARG A 118 -17.44 3.87 -17.32
CA ARG A 118 -17.72 2.81 -18.31
C ARG A 118 -17.72 1.41 -17.73
N ALA A 119 -17.06 1.21 -16.60
CA ALA A 119 -17.05 -0.05 -15.85
C ALA A 119 -18.11 -0.11 -14.74
N MET A 120 -18.82 1.00 -14.49
CA MET A 120 -19.81 1.12 -13.43
C MET A 120 -21.11 0.40 -13.82
N ASP A 121 -21.69 -0.36 -12.88
CA ASP A 121 -23.06 -0.86 -13.06
C ASP A 121 -24.04 0.35 -13.10
N PRO A 122 -24.85 0.50 -14.17
CA PRO A 122 -25.80 1.59 -14.29
C PRO A 122 -26.75 1.74 -13.09
N GLY A 123 -27.04 0.66 -12.36
CA GLY A 123 -27.89 0.71 -11.16
C GLY A 123 -27.30 1.53 -10.01
N PHE A 124 -25.99 1.74 -9.97
CA PHE A 124 -25.34 2.55 -8.94
C PHE A 124 -25.22 4.04 -9.28
N VAL A 125 -25.54 4.46 -10.52
CA VAL A 125 -25.31 5.83 -11.00
C VAL A 125 -26.08 6.87 -10.19
N THR A 126 -27.36 6.63 -9.90
CA THR A 126 -28.18 7.54 -9.08
C THR A 126 -27.76 7.53 -7.61
N ALA A 127 -27.03 6.50 -7.21
CA ALA A 127 -26.51 6.29 -5.87
C ALA A 127 -25.12 6.91 -5.68
N MET A 128 -24.49 7.46 -6.73
CA MET A 128 -23.18 8.10 -6.66
C MET A 128 -23.26 9.41 -5.86
N ILE A 129 -22.30 9.62 -4.95
CA ILE A 129 -22.26 10.81 -4.10
C ILE A 129 -21.61 11.97 -4.88
N THR A 130 -22.42 12.57 -5.76
CA THR A 130 -22.08 13.82 -6.44
C THR A 130 -23.33 14.67 -6.59
N PRO A 131 -23.45 15.80 -5.87
CA PRO A 131 -24.56 16.70 -6.08
C PRO A 131 -24.33 17.49 -7.38
N TYR A 132 -25.16 17.21 -8.38
CA TYR A 132 -25.04 17.81 -9.70
C TYR A 132 -25.26 19.33 -9.65
N CYS A 133 -24.45 20.07 -10.41
CA CYS A 133 -24.58 21.51 -10.58
C CYS A 133 -25.25 21.84 -11.91
N TRP A 134 -24.95 21.06 -12.95
CA TRP A 134 -25.45 21.28 -14.31
C TRP A 134 -25.93 19.98 -14.96
N VAL A 135 -26.91 20.13 -15.84
CA VAL A 135 -27.36 19.05 -16.72
C VAL A 135 -26.32 18.77 -17.79
N ASP A 136 -25.83 19.81 -18.46
CA ASP A 136 -25.04 19.72 -19.68
C ASP A 136 -23.66 20.38 -19.57
N LEU A 137 -22.73 19.96 -20.43
CA LEU A 137 -21.35 20.47 -20.43
C LEU A 137 -21.25 21.98 -20.72
N ALA A 138 -22.25 22.55 -21.39
CA ALA A 138 -22.30 23.98 -21.72
C ALA A 138 -22.96 24.84 -20.63
N GLN A 139 -23.31 24.25 -19.47
CA GLN A 139 -23.89 24.95 -18.32
C GLN A 139 -25.19 25.72 -18.64
N ARG A 140 -25.98 25.23 -19.61
CA ARG A 140 -27.24 25.88 -20.03
C ARG A 140 -28.37 25.65 -19.04
N TRP A 141 -28.38 24.48 -18.41
CA TRP A 141 -29.42 24.12 -17.43
C TRP A 141 -28.77 23.71 -16.10
N ALA A 142 -29.22 24.32 -15.01
CA ALA A 142 -28.68 24.09 -13.68
C ALA A 142 -29.53 23.08 -12.89
N LEU A 143 -28.85 22.24 -12.10
CA LEU A 143 -29.44 21.22 -11.22
C LEU A 143 -29.15 21.45 -9.73
N ALA A 144 -28.38 22.48 -9.37
CA ALA A 144 -28.12 22.78 -7.96
C ALA A 144 -29.44 22.99 -7.19
N HIS A 145 -29.49 22.63 -5.91
CA HIS A 145 -30.72 22.77 -5.11
C HIS A 145 -31.03 24.25 -4.77
N THR A 146 -29.99 25.07 -4.60
CA THR A 146 -30.11 26.49 -4.27
C THR A 146 -29.29 27.38 -5.22
N ALA A 147 -29.71 28.64 -5.36
CA ALA A 147 -28.99 29.62 -6.18
C ALA A 147 -27.58 29.91 -5.63
N LYS A 148 -27.41 29.81 -4.31
CA LYS A 148 -26.12 29.98 -3.65
C LYS A 148 -25.20 28.79 -3.87
N ARG A 149 -25.72 27.56 -3.84
CA ARG A 149 -24.95 26.40 -4.28
C ARG A 149 -24.52 26.50 -5.75
N LEU A 150 -25.39 26.96 -6.65
CA LEU A 150 -25.00 27.18 -8.05
C LEU A 150 -23.81 28.15 -8.15
N GLU A 151 -23.77 29.19 -7.33
CA GLU A 151 -22.61 30.10 -7.27
C GLU A 151 -21.36 29.42 -6.72
N ARG A 152 -21.48 28.56 -5.69
CA ARG A 152 -20.36 27.73 -5.23
C ARG A 152 -19.82 26.84 -6.34
N CYS A 153 -20.70 26.17 -7.10
CA CYS A 153 -20.33 25.34 -8.24
C CYS A 153 -19.53 26.14 -9.28
N ARG A 154 -19.99 27.35 -9.64
CA ARG A 154 -19.27 28.23 -10.59
C ARG A 154 -17.88 28.61 -10.11
N LYS A 155 -17.72 28.80 -8.81
CA LYS A 155 -16.45 29.20 -8.21
C LYS A 155 -15.47 28.03 -8.07
N HIS A 156 -15.96 26.83 -7.78
CA HIS A 156 -15.12 25.72 -7.33
C HIS A 156 -15.14 24.47 -8.22
N ASP A 157 -16.15 24.25 -9.06
CA ASP A 157 -16.40 22.96 -9.72
C ASP A 157 -16.65 23.04 -11.23
N VAL A 158 -16.40 24.18 -11.86
CA VAL A 158 -16.51 24.31 -13.33
C VAL A 158 -15.60 23.32 -14.07
N ASP A 159 -14.45 22.98 -13.46
CA ASP A 159 -13.46 22.04 -13.98
C ASP A 159 -13.72 20.58 -13.55
N ASN A 160 -14.75 20.33 -12.74
CA ASN A 160 -15.05 19.03 -12.15
C ASN A 160 -16.16 18.31 -12.92
N GLY A 161 -15.82 17.33 -13.75
CA GLY A 161 -16.79 16.53 -14.49
C GLY A 161 -17.81 15.80 -13.62
N ALA A 162 -17.54 15.58 -12.33
CA ALA A 162 -18.46 14.90 -11.43
C ALA A 162 -19.78 15.66 -11.20
N VAL A 163 -19.77 16.99 -11.33
CA VAL A 163 -20.98 17.81 -11.10
C VAL A 163 -21.82 18.04 -12.37
N TYR A 164 -21.45 17.41 -13.48
CA TYR A 164 -22.16 17.48 -14.76
C TYR A 164 -22.87 16.17 -15.04
N LEU A 165 -24.21 16.20 -15.13
CA LEU A 165 -24.99 14.99 -15.40
C LEU A 165 -24.65 14.40 -16.78
N GLU A 166 -24.47 15.23 -17.80
CA GLU A 166 -24.07 14.81 -19.14
C GLU A 166 -22.76 14.01 -19.14
N ALA A 167 -21.76 14.42 -18.36
CA ALA A 167 -20.47 13.72 -18.29
C ALA A 167 -20.64 12.26 -17.84
N VAL A 168 -21.55 12.04 -16.87
CA VAL A 168 -21.89 10.71 -16.35
C VAL A 168 -22.72 9.93 -17.39
N LEU A 169 -23.82 10.49 -17.88
CA LEU A 169 -24.75 9.80 -18.79
C LEU A 169 -24.10 9.38 -20.11
N ARG A 170 -23.10 10.12 -20.60
CA ARG A 170 -22.35 9.78 -21.82
C ARG A 170 -21.45 8.55 -21.66
N ASN A 171 -21.10 8.19 -20.43
CA ASN A 171 -20.10 7.16 -20.15
C ASN A 171 -20.67 5.89 -19.52
N ILE A 172 -22.00 5.76 -19.46
CA ILE A 172 -22.69 4.58 -18.93
C ILE A 172 -23.57 3.93 -20.02
N ASP A 173 -24.07 2.73 -19.76
CA ASP A 173 -25.15 2.16 -20.57
C ASP A 173 -26.46 2.92 -20.30
N MET A 174 -26.75 3.92 -21.14
CA MET A 174 -27.93 4.77 -21.05
C MET A 174 -29.24 3.97 -21.16
N THR A 175 -29.26 2.87 -21.92
CA THR A 175 -30.48 2.07 -22.10
C THR A 175 -30.80 1.32 -20.81
N GLN A 176 -29.80 0.69 -20.20
CA GLN A 176 -29.96 -0.01 -18.93
C GLN A 176 -30.27 0.96 -17.79
N TRP A 177 -29.63 2.14 -17.76
CA TRP A 177 -29.91 3.17 -16.76
C TRP A 177 -31.36 3.68 -16.86
N LEU A 178 -31.83 3.99 -18.07
CA LEU A 178 -33.21 4.41 -18.31
C LEU A 178 -34.21 3.32 -17.94
N ALA A 179 -33.93 2.04 -18.21
CA ALA A 179 -34.83 0.95 -17.82
C ALA A 179 -35.18 0.96 -16.32
N GLN A 180 -34.30 1.51 -15.48
CA GLN A 180 -34.51 1.66 -14.04
C GLN A 180 -35.01 3.06 -13.62
N ASN A 181 -34.73 4.09 -14.43
CA ASN A 181 -34.95 5.50 -14.07
C ASN A 181 -35.81 6.29 -15.06
N THR A 182 -36.54 5.63 -15.97
CA THR A 182 -37.28 6.26 -17.09
C THR A 182 -38.13 7.44 -16.60
N ASN A 183 -39.12 7.20 -15.74
CA ASN A 183 -40.03 8.25 -15.29
C ASN A 183 -39.29 9.34 -14.52
N ASN A 184 -38.34 8.96 -13.65
CA ASN A 184 -37.56 9.93 -12.88
C ASN A 184 -36.76 10.87 -13.80
N PHE A 185 -36.07 10.34 -14.80
CA PHE A 185 -35.31 11.17 -15.74
C PHE A 185 -36.22 12.04 -16.60
N TYR A 186 -37.26 11.46 -17.21
CA TYR A 186 -38.11 12.22 -18.13
C TYR A 186 -38.93 13.28 -17.41
N ASP A 187 -39.55 12.94 -16.28
CA ASP A 187 -40.46 13.85 -15.57
C ASP A 187 -39.69 14.93 -14.81
N LYS A 188 -38.59 14.56 -14.14
CA LYS A 188 -37.92 15.44 -13.16
C LYS A 188 -36.77 16.24 -13.77
N ILE A 189 -36.22 15.81 -14.91
CA ILE A 189 -35.10 16.48 -15.58
C ILE A 189 -35.45 16.82 -17.04
N ALA A 190 -35.76 15.84 -17.87
CA ALA A 190 -35.85 16.04 -19.31
C ALA A 190 -37.00 16.99 -19.71
N ALA A 191 -38.16 16.91 -19.06
CA ALA A 191 -39.28 17.82 -19.28
C ALA A 191 -38.91 19.28 -18.96
N GLY A 192 -38.14 19.51 -17.89
CA GLY A 192 -37.63 20.84 -17.53
C GLY A 192 -36.60 21.37 -18.53
N VAL A 193 -35.70 20.51 -19.00
CA VAL A 193 -34.75 20.85 -20.06
C VAL A 193 -35.48 21.20 -21.37
N ALA A 194 -36.51 20.44 -21.74
CA ALA A 194 -37.37 20.68 -22.89
C ALA A 194 -38.12 22.02 -22.79
N GLU A 195 -38.72 22.33 -21.63
CA GLU A 195 -39.37 23.63 -21.37
C GLU A 195 -38.43 24.81 -21.66
N LEU A 196 -37.16 24.66 -21.32
CA LEU A 196 -36.10 25.65 -21.54
C LEU A 196 -35.42 25.54 -22.92
N GLY A 197 -36.06 24.87 -23.89
CA GLY A 197 -35.60 24.78 -25.29
C GLY A 197 -34.51 23.73 -25.55
N GLY A 198 -34.38 22.73 -24.67
CA GLY A 198 -33.33 21.70 -24.71
C GLY A 198 -33.72 20.37 -25.35
N ASP A 199 -34.84 20.29 -26.09
CA ASP A 199 -35.35 19.05 -26.69
C ASP A 199 -34.29 18.28 -27.50
N ALA A 200 -33.47 19.02 -28.26
CA ALA A 200 -32.40 18.45 -29.07
C ALA A 200 -31.31 17.78 -28.23
N TRP A 201 -31.00 18.35 -27.05
CA TRP A 201 -30.04 17.75 -26.12
C TRP A 201 -30.61 16.48 -25.49
N VAL A 202 -31.90 16.49 -25.10
CA VAL A 202 -32.59 15.31 -24.54
C VAL A 202 -32.57 14.18 -25.57
N ALA A 203 -32.94 14.46 -26.83
CA ALA A 203 -32.90 13.46 -27.89
C ALA A 203 -31.48 12.92 -28.13
N ALA A 204 -30.46 13.81 -28.08
CA ALA A 204 -29.07 13.43 -28.30
C ALA A 204 -28.51 12.56 -27.16
N ILE A 205 -28.79 12.88 -25.89
CA ILE A 205 -28.27 12.10 -24.75
C ILE A 205 -28.95 10.74 -24.63
N VAL A 206 -30.26 10.66 -24.89
CA VAL A 206 -31.02 9.40 -24.84
C VAL A 206 -30.59 8.44 -25.96
N SER A 207 -30.28 8.97 -27.15
CA SER A 207 -29.81 8.17 -28.28
C SER A 207 -28.29 8.00 -28.34
N HIS A 208 -27.57 8.51 -27.33
CA HIS A 208 -26.12 8.50 -27.30
C HIS A 208 -25.56 7.08 -27.30
N ARG A 209 -24.48 6.87 -28.05
CA ARG A 209 -23.68 5.66 -28.01
C ARG A 209 -22.30 6.03 -27.51
N ILE A 210 -21.75 5.21 -26.60
CA ILE A 210 -20.44 5.43 -26.00
C ILE A 210 -19.40 5.63 -27.10
N GLU A 211 -18.81 6.81 -27.12
CA GLU A 211 -17.79 7.20 -28.09
C GLU A 211 -16.42 6.55 -27.76
N PRO A 212 -15.49 6.46 -28.74
CA PRO A 212 -14.12 6.06 -28.48
C PRO A 212 -13.49 6.86 -27.35
N PHE A 213 -12.72 6.18 -26.49
CA PHE A 213 -12.15 6.76 -25.26
C PHE A 213 -11.41 8.08 -25.50
N SER A 214 -10.59 8.13 -26.56
CA SER A 214 -9.81 9.32 -26.92
C SER A 214 -10.67 10.52 -27.31
N ASN A 215 -11.80 10.29 -27.99
CA ASN A 215 -12.75 11.36 -28.36
C ASN A 215 -13.44 11.93 -27.12
N GLU A 216 -13.85 11.07 -26.18
CA GLU A 216 -14.53 11.51 -24.96
C GLU A 216 -13.58 12.31 -24.05
N VAL A 217 -12.33 11.86 -23.90
CA VAL A 217 -11.29 12.63 -23.19
C VAL A 217 -11.07 14.00 -23.84
N ALA A 218 -11.02 14.05 -25.18
CA ALA A 218 -10.85 15.31 -25.90
C ALA A 218 -12.05 16.26 -25.73
N LEU A 219 -13.27 15.72 -25.71
CA LEU A 219 -14.49 16.49 -25.45
C LEU A 219 -14.45 17.11 -24.05
N TRP A 220 -14.16 16.32 -23.02
CA TRP A 220 -14.07 16.80 -21.64
C TRP A 220 -13.03 17.91 -21.49
N ARG A 221 -11.85 17.72 -22.08
CA ARG A 221 -10.80 18.76 -22.08
C ARG A 221 -11.22 20.03 -22.82
N THR A 222 -11.94 19.89 -23.93
CA THR A 222 -12.45 21.05 -24.70
C THR A 222 -13.54 21.79 -23.93
N ALA A 223 -14.32 21.08 -23.12
CA ALA A 223 -15.31 21.65 -22.20
C ALA A 223 -14.67 22.22 -20.90
N GLY A 224 -13.34 22.15 -20.75
CA GLY A 224 -12.64 22.67 -19.57
C GLY A 224 -12.66 21.75 -18.35
N LEU A 225 -13.11 20.49 -18.50
CA LEU A 225 -13.10 19.52 -17.41
C LEU A 225 -11.69 18.93 -17.23
N LEU A 226 -11.13 19.10 -16.04
CA LEU A 226 -9.76 18.70 -15.69
C LEU A 226 -9.73 17.56 -14.67
N ARG A 227 -10.79 17.41 -13.88
CA ARG A 227 -10.91 16.39 -12.82
C ARG A 227 -12.33 15.84 -12.74
N PHE A 228 -12.47 14.73 -12.05
CA PHE A 228 -13.73 14.13 -11.64
C PHE A 228 -13.56 13.73 -10.17
N GLN A 229 -14.02 14.58 -9.27
CA GLN A 229 -13.87 14.39 -7.84
C GLN A 229 -15.26 14.29 -7.20
N LEU A 230 -15.52 13.14 -6.60
CA LEU A 230 -16.73 12.87 -5.81
C LEU A 230 -16.67 13.56 -4.45
N GLN A 231 -17.82 13.70 -3.80
CA GLN A 231 -17.89 14.22 -2.43
C GLN A 231 -17.64 13.13 -1.39
N TRP A 232 -17.13 13.55 -0.24
CA TRP A 232 -16.94 12.66 0.90
C TRP A 232 -18.30 12.21 1.44
N ALA A 233 -18.45 10.91 1.69
CA ALA A 233 -19.63 10.38 2.35
C ALA A 233 -19.35 9.03 3.01
N ASN A 234 -19.98 8.79 4.15
CA ASN A 234 -19.91 7.55 4.90
C ASN A 234 -21.07 6.58 4.61
N ARG A 235 -21.44 6.44 3.33
CA ARG A 235 -22.43 5.43 2.93
C ARG A 235 -21.83 4.04 2.80
N ILE A 236 -20.68 3.97 2.11
CA ILE A 236 -19.97 2.73 1.81
C ILE A 236 -18.55 2.90 2.35
N GLN A 237 -18.11 2.01 3.24
CA GLN A 237 -16.70 1.84 3.50
C GLN A 237 -16.04 1.38 2.20
N ILE A 238 -15.32 2.30 1.56
CA ILE A 238 -14.58 2.03 0.33
C ILE A 238 -13.60 0.90 0.62
N GLY A 239 -13.69 -0.17 -0.16
CA GLY A 239 -12.78 -1.29 -0.06
C GLY A 239 -11.51 -1.06 -0.86
N ILE A 240 -10.43 -1.72 -0.45
CA ILE A 240 -9.16 -1.72 -1.16
C ILE A 240 -8.52 -3.10 -1.08
N ASP A 241 -7.97 -3.56 -2.20
CA ASP A 241 -6.95 -4.61 -2.23
C ASP A 241 -5.71 -4.04 -2.94
N ASP A 242 -4.68 -3.77 -2.15
CA ASP A 242 -3.42 -3.18 -2.60
C ASP A 242 -2.33 -4.23 -2.52
N GLN A 243 -1.76 -4.58 -3.68
CA GLN A 243 -0.79 -5.65 -3.83
C GLN A 243 0.59 -5.11 -4.24
N ILE A 244 1.62 -5.90 -3.93
CA ILE A 244 2.97 -5.73 -4.46
C ILE A 244 3.30 -6.88 -5.37
N SER A 245 4.08 -6.60 -6.41
CA SER A 245 4.59 -7.60 -7.33
C SER A 245 6.03 -7.95 -6.96
N ILE A 246 6.29 -9.19 -6.56
CA ILE A 246 7.64 -9.68 -6.31
C ILE A 246 8.15 -10.39 -7.55
N THR A 247 9.25 -9.89 -8.13
CA THR A 247 9.91 -10.48 -9.29
C THR A 247 11.03 -11.41 -8.85
N THR A 248 10.88 -12.67 -9.20
CA THR A 248 11.85 -13.74 -8.88
C THR A 248 13.00 -13.81 -9.89
N ALA A 249 14.04 -14.59 -9.59
CA ALA A 249 15.14 -14.87 -10.53
C ALA A 249 14.68 -15.51 -11.87
N PHE A 250 13.51 -16.16 -11.91
CA PHE A 250 12.90 -16.66 -13.15
C PHE A 250 12.27 -15.56 -14.02
N GLY A 251 12.12 -14.34 -13.51
CA GLY A 251 11.31 -13.30 -14.13
C GLY A 251 9.81 -13.48 -13.93
N ASN A 252 9.39 -14.47 -13.14
CA ASN A 252 7.98 -14.62 -12.74
C ASN A 252 7.62 -13.53 -11.73
N LEU A 253 6.41 -12.98 -11.92
CA LEU A 253 5.78 -12.00 -11.04
C LEU A 253 4.76 -12.72 -10.15
N ALA A 254 4.86 -12.49 -8.84
CA ALA A 254 3.88 -12.98 -7.87
C ALA A 254 3.30 -11.81 -7.05
N GLY A 255 1.97 -11.73 -7.00
CA GLY A 255 1.24 -10.70 -6.27
C GLY A 255 1.06 -11.05 -4.79
N TYR A 256 1.30 -10.08 -3.91
CA TYR A 256 1.10 -10.21 -2.47
C TYR A 256 0.37 -8.99 -1.89
N SER A 257 -0.71 -9.21 -1.14
CA SER A 257 -1.54 -8.11 -0.60
C SER A 257 -0.89 -7.44 0.62
N ILE A 258 -0.60 -6.14 0.52
CA ILE A 258 -0.06 -5.33 1.61
C ILE A 258 -1.15 -4.54 2.36
N LYS A 259 -2.29 -4.27 1.71
CA LYS A 259 -3.49 -3.69 2.34
C LYS A 259 -4.73 -4.39 1.83
N ALA A 260 -5.62 -4.74 2.75
CA ALA A 260 -6.94 -5.28 2.42
C ALA A 260 -7.99 -4.69 3.36
N ILE A 261 -8.97 -3.98 2.80
CA ILE A 261 -10.17 -3.52 3.52
C ILE A 261 -11.37 -3.95 2.68
N PRO A 262 -12.34 -4.70 3.24
CA PRO A 262 -13.52 -5.10 2.50
C PRO A 262 -14.49 -3.94 2.31
N VAL A 263 -15.26 -4.00 1.22
CA VAL A 263 -16.41 -3.10 1.00
C VAL A 263 -17.49 -3.41 2.03
N VAL A 264 -17.98 -2.38 2.73
CA VAL A 264 -19.11 -2.52 3.68
C VAL A 264 -20.13 -1.42 3.46
N ASN A 265 -21.40 -1.79 3.27
CA ASN A 265 -22.50 -0.82 3.29
C ASN A 265 -22.83 -0.48 4.76
N LEU A 266 -22.73 0.80 5.12
CA LEU A 266 -22.91 1.26 6.49
C LEU A 266 -24.40 1.36 6.89
N GLY A 267 -25.33 1.29 5.92
CA GLY A 267 -26.77 1.23 6.20
C GLY A 267 -27.24 2.38 7.10
N ALA A 268 -27.79 2.05 8.27
CA ALA A 268 -28.26 3.04 9.25
C ALA A 268 -27.14 3.92 9.84
N SER A 269 -25.86 3.57 9.64
CA SER A 269 -24.70 4.38 10.03
C SER A 269 -24.27 5.40 8.96
N TRP A 270 -25.02 5.51 7.86
CA TRP A 270 -24.80 6.54 6.84
C TRP A 270 -25.29 7.93 7.32
N CYS A 271 -24.52 8.59 8.18
CA CYS A 271 -24.90 9.89 8.75
C CYS A 271 -24.64 11.10 7.83
N SER A 272 -23.76 10.95 6.84
CA SER A 272 -23.56 11.99 5.80
C SER A 272 -24.75 12.16 4.87
N SER A 273 -25.73 11.25 4.92
CA SER A 273 -26.99 11.39 4.19
C SER A 273 -27.68 12.73 4.49
N TYR A 274 -27.63 13.15 5.77
CA TYR A 274 -28.18 14.42 6.25
C TYR A 274 -27.53 15.66 5.65
N MET A 275 -26.41 15.52 4.91
CA MET A 275 -25.71 16.61 4.24
C MET A 275 -26.02 16.60 2.73
N TYR A 276 -26.05 15.39 2.13
CA TYR A 276 -26.50 15.14 0.78
C TYR A 276 -26.79 13.65 0.56
N MET A 277 -27.98 13.30 0.06
CA MET A 277 -28.45 11.91 -0.04
C MET A 277 -28.45 11.32 -1.48
N ALA A 278 -27.66 11.86 -2.40
CA ALA A 278 -27.53 11.42 -3.80
C ALA A 278 -28.79 11.66 -4.68
N LEU A 279 -28.59 11.61 -6.00
CA LEU A 279 -29.63 11.85 -7.02
C LEU A 279 -30.84 10.91 -6.87
N PHE A 280 -30.62 9.69 -6.38
CA PHE A 280 -31.70 8.75 -6.10
C PHE A 280 -32.74 9.33 -5.13
N ASN A 281 -32.32 10.08 -4.11
CA ASN A 281 -33.25 10.67 -3.16
C ASN A 281 -33.81 11.99 -3.65
N ASP A 282 -33.05 12.76 -4.42
CA ASP A 282 -33.59 13.92 -5.15
C ASP A 282 -34.76 13.49 -6.05
N PHE A 283 -34.67 12.31 -6.68
CA PHE A 283 -35.81 11.73 -7.37
C PHE A 283 -36.96 11.36 -6.42
N ASN A 284 -36.73 10.60 -5.36
CA ASN A 284 -37.83 10.14 -4.49
C ASN A 284 -38.53 11.26 -3.70
N ALA A 285 -37.82 12.34 -3.40
CA ALA A 285 -38.38 13.50 -2.73
C ALA A 285 -39.39 14.26 -3.59
N LEU A 286 -39.34 14.12 -4.91
CA LEU A 286 -40.11 14.89 -5.88
C LEU A 286 -41.37 14.17 -6.35
N SER A 287 -42.47 14.92 -6.45
CA SER A 287 -43.68 14.48 -7.15
C SER A 287 -43.48 14.49 -8.67
N ASN A 288 -44.28 13.72 -9.41
CA ASN A 288 -44.14 13.58 -10.87
C ASN A 288 -44.36 14.89 -11.66
N ASN A 289 -44.95 15.92 -11.06
CA ASN A 289 -45.18 17.22 -11.69
C ASN A 289 -44.12 18.27 -11.32
N GLN A 290 -43.04 17.90 -10.64
CA GLN A 290 -41.98 18.81 -10.20
C GLN A 290 -40.66 18.53 -10.93
N SER A 291 -39.85 19.57 -11.14
CA SER A 291 -38.54 19.46 -11.79
C SER A 291 -37.39 19.87 -10.86
N LEU A 292 -36.26 19.18 -11.01
CA LEU A 292 -34.97 19.57 -10.42
C LEU A 292 -34.29 20.71 -11.19
N VAL A 293 -34.67 20.93 -12.45
CA VAL A 293 -34.03 21.92 -13.32
C VAL A 293 -34.43 23.32 -12.86
N MET A 294 -33.44 24.14 -12.52
CA MET A 294 -33.68 25.52 -12.09
C MET A 294 -34.37 26.35 -13.19
N ASN A 295 -35.17 27.33 -12.76
CA ASN A 295 -35.91 28.28 -13.62
C ASN A 295 -37.04 27.68 -14.47
N THR A 296 -37.41 26.42 -14.29
CA THR A 296 -38.63 25.88 -14.90
C THR A 296 -39.88 26.32 -14.12
N SER A 297 -41.03 26.30 -14.78
CA SER A 297 -42.32 26.64 -14.19
C SER A 297 -42.69 25.81 -12.95
N ASN A 298 -42.14 24.61 -12.83
CA ASN A 298 -42.39 23.63 -11.77
C ASN A 298 -41.13 23.28 -10.96
N TRP A 299 -40.11 24.15 -10.98
CA TRP A 299 -38.87 23.94 -10.24
C TRP A 299 -39.14 23.84 -8.73
N ILE A 300 -38.56 22.83 -8.09
CA ILE A 300 -38.81 22.55 -6.68
C ILE A 300 -38.46 23.71 -5.75
N GLY A 301 -37.40 24.47 -6.04
CA GLY A 301 -36.93 25.56 -5.18
C GLY A 301 -37.70 26.87 -5.34
N ALA A 302 -38.72 26.93 -6.19
CA ALA A 302 -39.38 28.18 -6.59
C ALA A 302 -40.17 28.91 -5.48
N ASN A 303 -40.21 28.42 -4.24
CA ASN A 303 -40.92 29.07 -3.11
C ASN A 303 -40.28 28.78 -1.73
N ASP A 304 -38.94 28.76 -1.63
CA ASP A 304 -38.23 28.40 -0.39
C ASP A 304 -38.68 27.02 0.13
N ASN A 305 -38.93 26.12 -0.81
CA ASN A 305 -39.51 24.83 -0.55
C ASN A 305 -38.47 23.91 0.08
N ARG A 306 -38.62 23.66 1.38
CA ARG A 306 -37.78 22.75 2.17
C ARG A 306 -38.11 21.28 1.92
N GLN A 307 -38.57 20.93 0.72
CA GLN A 307 -39.08 19.59 0.43
C GLN A 307 -37.98 18.53 0.44
N LEU A 308 -36.82 18.83 -0.16
CA LEU A 308 -35.65 17.95 -0.13
C LEU A 308 -35.15 17.78 1.31
N GLU A 309 -34.95 18.88 2.02
CA GLU A 309 -34.61 18.87 3.45
C GLU A 309 -35.62 18.08 4.30
N ASN A 310 -36.92 18.27 4.07
CA ASN A 310 -37.98 17.54 4.77
C ASN A 310 -37.97 16.05 4.44
N PHE A 311 -37.62 15.68 3.21
CA PHE A 311 -37.51 14.28 2.83
C PHE A 311 -36.33 13.60 3.53
N ASP A 312 -35.22 14.32 3.68
CA ASP A 312 -33.97 13.79 4.25
C ASP A 312 -33.99 13.75 5.78
N VAL A 313 -34.22 14.90 6.44
CA VAL A 313 -34.13 15.03 7.90
C VAL A 313 -35.47 15.13 8.63
N SER A 314 -36.58 15.25 7.88
CA SER A 314 -37.94 15.50 8.40
C SER A 314 -38.12 16.82 9.15
N LEU A 315 -39.23 17.51 8.88
CA LEU A 315 -39.64 18.71 9.61
C LEU A 315 -40.70 18.39 10.69
N PRO A 316 -40.71 19.13 11.82
CA PRO A 316 -39.80 20.23 12.17
C PRO A 316 -38.40 19.75 12.59
N LEU A 317 -37.37 20.53 12.25
CA LEU A 317 -36.00 20.27 12.71
C LEU A 317 -35.89 20.37 14.23
N ASN A 318 -35.01 19.55 14.81
CA ASN A 318 -34.63 19.71 16.22
C ASN A 318 -33.76 20.97 16.41
N GLN A 319 -33.58 21.40 17.67
CA GLN A 319 -32.84 22.64 17.97
C GLN A 319 -31.41 22.71 17.40
N VAL A 320 -30.72 21.57 17.30
CA VAL A 320 -29.34 21.50 16.79
C VAL A 320 -29.33 21.67 15.28
N TYR A 321 -30.20 20.96 14.57
CA TYR A 321 -30.33 21.10 13.12
C TYR A 321 -30.98 22.42 12.70
N THR A 322 -31.87 23.00 13.49
CA THR A 322 -32.34 24.38 13.26
C THR A 322 -31.16 25.36 13.32
N LEU A 323 -30.32 25.27 14.36
CA LEU A 323 -29.12 26.11 14.46
C LEU A 323 -28.14 25.87 13.31
N PHE A 324 -27.93 24.61 12.92
CA PHE A 324 -27.03 24.27 11.81
C PHE A 324 -27.57 24.80 10.47
N HIS A 325 -28.86 24.63 10.21
CA HIS A 325 -29.58 25.21 9.07
C HIS A 325 -29.43 26.73 9.00
N ASP A 326 -29.65 27.39 10.13
CA ASP A 326 -29.61 28.85 10.22
C ASP A 326 -28.19 29.40 10.03
N THR A 327 -27.18 28.66 10.46
CA THR A 327 -25.77 29.09 10.43
C THR A 327 -25.03 28.70 9.15
N VAL A 328 -25.30 27.51 8.60
CA VAL A 328 -24.53 26.88 7.52
C VAL A 328 -25.32 26.83 6.22
N GLY A 329 -26.54 26.31 6.25
CA GLY A 329 -27.39 26.10 5.07
C GLY A 329 -28.32 24.91 5.27
N ALA A 330 -29.27 24.71 4.34
CA ALA A 330 -30.18 23.56 4.40
C ALA A 330 -29.40 22.24 4.44
N LEU A 331 -29.85 21.31 5.28
CA LEU A 331 -29.12 20.07 5.57
C LEU A 331 -28.88 19.24 4.30
N ASP A 332 -29.82 19.15 3.37
CA ASP A 332 -29.72 18.44 2.08
C ASP A 332 -28.88 19.16 1.00
N ASP A 333 -28.29 20.32 1.31
CA ASP A 333 -27.53 21.18 0.40
C ASP A 333 -26.14 21.54 0.95
N ILE A 334 -25.55 20.65 1.75
CA ILE A 334 -24.22 20.81 2.35
C ILE A 334 -23.20 19.96 1.58
N ASP A 335 -22.28 20.63 0.89
CA ASP A 335 -21.20 19.96 0.17
C ASP A 335 -20.14 19.45 1.17
N LEU A 336 -19.80 18.16 1.08
CA LEU A 336 -18.74 17.53 1.90
C LEU A 336 -17.47 17.36 1.07
N ARG A 337 -16.56 18.33 1.17
CA ARG A 337 -15.35 18.38 0.34
C ARG A 337 -14.14 17.80 1.07
N TRP A 338 -13.48 16.83 0.45
CA TRP A 338 -12.23 16.27 0.93
C TRP A 338 -11.10 17.32 0.94
N ILE A 339 -10.42 17.48 2.08
CA ILE A 339 -9.20 18.30 2.18
C ILE A 339 -8.00 17.38 1.99
N SER A 340 -7.22 17.65 0.94
CA SER A 340 -6.01 16.88 0.64
C SER A 340 -4.84 17.29 1.53
N ILE A 341 -3.99 16.32 1.88
CA ILE A 341 -2.73 16.56 2.59
C ILE A 341 -1.79 17.34 1.65
N PRO A 342 -1.29 18.53 2.04
CA PRO A 342 -0.35 19.27 1.22
C PRO A 342 0.99 18.53 1.09
N PRO A 343 1.65 18.57 -0.08
CA PRO A 343 2.96 17.92 -0.29
C PRO A 343 4.00 18.36 0.75
N THR A 344 4.00 19.66 1.09
CA THR A 344 4.92 20.22 2.09
C THR A 344 4.77 19.56 3.46
N LEU A 345 3.56 19.11 3.84
CA LEU A 345 3.33 18.41 5.10
C LEU A 345 3.87 16.97 5.01
N SER A 346 3.58 16.25 3.92
CA SER A 346 4.12 14.90 3.68
C SER A 346 5.65 14.89 3.72
N ASP A 347 6.31 15.84 3.05
CA ASP A 347 7.77 15.98 3.04
C ASP A 347 8.34 16.29 4.43
N THR A 348 7.67 17.16 5.19
CA THR A 348 8.08 17.51 6.56
C THR A 348 7.98 16.29 7.48
N VAL A 349 6.90 15.53 7.40
CA VAL A 349 6.70 14.30 8.19
C VAL A 349 7.70 13.22 7.79
N ALA A 350 7.94 13.03 6.49
CA ALA A 350 8.94 12.08 5.99
C ALA A 350 10.35 12.43 6.51
N THR A 351 10.73 13.71 6.43
CA THR A 351 12.03 14.21 6.92
C THR A 351 12.16 14.03 8.42
N PHE A 352 11.13 14.39 9.19
CA PHE A 352 11.09 14.19 10.63
C PHE A 352 11.27 12.71 11.01
N ARG A 353 10.48 11.82 10.39
CA ARG A 353 10.54 10.38 10.67
C ARG A 353 11.90 9.80 10.32
N ALA A 354 12.46 10.16 9.16
CA ALA A 354 13.81 9.75 8.76
C ALA A 354 14.87 10.17 9.79
N ALA A 355 14.78 11.40 10.33
CA ALA A 355 15.69 11.88 11.37
C ALA A 355 15.56 11.08 12.68
N VAL A 356 14.33 10.84 13.15
CA VAL A 356 14.08 10.03 14.36
C VAL A 356 14.59 8.61 14.20
N LEU A 357 14.28 7.94 13.08
CA LEU A 357 14.70 6.57 12.82
C LEU A 357 16.22 6.46 12.65
N THR A 358 16.85 7.42 11.97
CA THR A 358 18.32 7.50 11.87
C THR A 358 18.95 7.66 13.25
N ARG A 359 18.36 8.50 14.12
CA ARG A 359 18.83 8.68 15.50
C ARG A 359 18.60 7.44 16.35
N LEU A 360 17.54 6.67 16.14
CA LEU A 360 17.36 5.37 16.79
C LEU A 360 18.41 4.35 16.32
N ARG A 361 18.68 4.29 15.01
CA ARG A 361 19.59 3.28 14.44
C ARG A 361 21.06 3.51 14.78
N TYR A 362 21.51 4.77 14.83
CA TYR A 362 22.92 5.11 15.04
C TYR A 362 23.19 5.93 16.31
N GLY A 363 22.16 6.40 17.00
CA GLY A 363 22.32 7.23 18.18
C GLY A 363 22.60 6.47 19.47
N ASP A 364 22.80 7.22 20.53
CA ASP A 364 23.10 6.68 21.85
C ASP A 364 21.81 6.19 22.56
N THR A 365 22.00 5.22 23.45
CA THR A 365 21.01 4.64 24.37
C THR A 365 20.17 5.70 25.09
N ALA A 366 20.73 6.89 25.35
CA ALA A 366 20.02 8.00 25.98
C ALA A 366 18.78 8.45 25.21
N PHE A 367 18.83 8.51 23.87
CA PHE A 367 17.66 8.91 23.07
C PHE A 367 16.57 7.85 23.11
N PHE A 368 16.96 6.57 22.99
CA PHE A 368 16.04 5.45 23.15
C PHE A 368 15.36 5.46 24.52
N SER A 369 16.13 5.62 25.60
CA SER A 369 15.59 5.69 26.98
C SER A 369 14.70 6.92 27.21
N ALA A 370 14.93 8.03 26.51
CA ALA A 370 14.04 9.19 26.59
C ALA A 370 12.70 8.91 25.89
N LEU A 371 12.73 8.34 24.68
CA LEU A 371 11.53 7.95 23.94
C LEU A 371 10.72 6.86 24.65
N SER A 372 11.38 5.90 25.29
CA SER A 372 10.69 4.80 26.00
C SER A 372 9.89 5.25 27.22
N ARG A 373 10.09 6.49 27.70
CA ARG A 373 9.28 7.09 28.77
C ARG A 373 8.01 7.76 28.26
N ILE A 374 7.85 7.89 26.95
CA ILE A 374 6.65 8.44 26.33
C ILE A 374 5.74 7.25 26.02
N GLU A 375 4.65 7.12 26.77
CA GLU A 375 3.67 6.07 26.53
C GLU A 375 2.73 6.47 25.38
N THR A 376 2.26 5.49 24.60
CA THR A 376 1.17 5.73 23.65
C THR A 376 -0.15 5.66 24.39
N ILE A 377 -0.83 6.81 24.53
CA ILE A 377 -2.03 6.92 25.36
C ILE A 377 -3.03 7.92 24.78
N SER A 378 -4.32 7.65 24.99
CA SER A 378 -5.40 8.58 24.67
C SER A 378 -5.56 9.61 25.79
N VAL A 379 -5.41 10.89 25.46
CA VAL A 379 -5.48 12.00 26.42
C VAL A 379 -6.74 12.81 26.16
N PRO A 380 -7.71 12.88 27.10
CA PRO A 380 -8.82 13.83 27.11
C PRO A 380 -8.33 15.28 26.95
N THR A 381 -8.58 15.85 25.78
CA THR A 381 -8.19 17.22 25.46
C THR A 381 -9.40 18.13 25.54
N VAL A 382 -9.25 19.25 26.25
CA VAL A 382 -10.29 20.28 26.42
C VAL A 382 -9.64 21.65 26.20
N PRO A 383 -9.82 22.26 25.02
CA PRO A 383 -9.43 23.64 24.76
C PRO A 383 -9.91 24.58 25.86
N GLN A 384 -9.07 25.54 26.25
CA GLN A 384 -9.36 26.46 27.37
C GLN A 384 -10.71 27.16 27.26
N LYS A 385 -11.11 27.54 26.04
CA LYS A 385 -12.41 28.18 25.77
C LYS A 385 -13.64 27.30 26.10
N TRP A 386 -13.45 25.99 26.25
CA TRP A 386 -14.51 25.03 26.55
C TRP A 386 -14.42 24.45 27.97
N GLN A 387 -13.59 25.03 28.84
CA GLN A 387 -13.38 24.52 30.21
C GLN A 387 -14.37 25.09 31.25
N ASP A 388 -15.21 26.05 30.87
CA ASP A 388 -16.23 26.59 31.78
C ASP A 388 -17.24 25.50 32.15
N ALA A 389 -17.32 25.19 33.46
CA ALA A 389 -18.18 24.14 34.01
C ALA A 389 -19.69 24.42 33.86
N SER A 390 -20.08 25.66 33.55
CA SER A 390 -21.47 26.02 33.26
C SER A 390 -21.91 25.59 31.86
N LEU A 391 -20.96 25.39 30.93
CA LEU A 391 -21.25 24.99 29.56
C LEU A 391 -21.71 23.53 29.50
N ARG A 392 -22.55 23.27 28.51
CA ARG A 392 -22.94 21.91 28.10
C ARG A 392 -22.69 21.73 26.61
N PHE A 393 -22.44 20.50 26.20
CA PHE A 393 -22.08 20.16 24.82
C PHE A 393 -23.08 19.14 24.28
N LEU A 394 -23.62 19.40 23.09
CA LEU A 394 -24.57 18.51 22.42
C LEU A 394 -23.92 17.65 21.32
N GLY A 395 -22.75 18.04 20.80
CA GLY A 395 -22.01 17.23 19.83
C GLY A 395 -20.84 17.97 19.19
N GLY A 396 -19.85 17.23 18.71
CA GLY A 396 -18.74 17.74 17.90
C GLY A 396 -18.78 17.32 16.42
N ASN A 397 -19.82 16.59 16.03
CA ASN A 397 -20.05 16.07 14.69
C ASN A 397 -21.29 16.77 14.08
N PRO A 398 -21.16 17.52 12.96
CA PRO A 398 -22.29 18.18 12.29
C PRO A 398 -23.45 17.25 11.92
N MET A 399 -23.14 15.97 11.69
CA MET A 399 -24.11 14.95 11.25
C MET A 399 -24.90 14.33 12.41
N CYS A 400 -24.63 14.73 13.66
CA CYS A 400 -25.25 14.17 14.85
C CYS A 400 -26.00 15.25 15.65
N SER A 401 -27.33 15.18 15.68
CA SER A 401 -28.17 16.19 16.36
C SER A 401 -29.02 15.70 17.53
N TYR A 402 -29.12 14.38 17.73
CA TYR A 402 -29.97 13.77 18.76
C TYR A 402 -29.24 13.49 20.09
N GLY A 403 -28.03 14.01 20.26
CA GLY A 403 -27.24 13.85 21.48
C GLY A 403 -27.87 14.53 22.69
N ALA A 404 -27.68 13.94 23.87
CA ALA A 404 -27.99 14.59 25.13
C ALA A 404 -27.01 15.74 25.41
N SER A 405 -27.46 16.68 26.24
CA SER A 405 -26.64 17.78 26.76
C SER A 405 -25.69 17.25 27.83
N LEU A 406 -24.37 17.23 27.55
CA LEU A 406 -23.35 16.61 28.41
C LEU A 406 -22.37 17.65 28.98
N PRO A 407 -21.76 17.39 30.15
CA PRO A 407 -20.82 18.32 30.79
C PRO A 407 -19.38 18.23 30.24
N PHE A 408 -19.16 17.54 29.13
CA PHE A 408 -17.83 17.36 28.54
C PHE A 408 -17.86 17.60 27.03
N VAL A 409 -16.75 18.13 26.50
CA VAL A 409 -16.53 18.32 25.07
C VAL A 409 -16.56 16.97 24.36
N GLN A 410 -17.32 16.86 23.28
CA GLN A 410 -17.48 15.62 22.54
C GLN A 410 -16.46 15.51 21.41
N ARG A 411 -16.07 14.30 21.01
CA ARG A 411 -15.19 14.08 19.86
C ARG A 411 -15.75 14.70 18.57
N SER A 412 -14.87 14.95 17.59
CA SER A 412 -15.29 15.50 16.29
C SER A 412 -16.01 14.44 15.43
N PHE A 413 -16.27 14.72 14.16
CA PHE A 413 -16.86 13.75 13.24
C PHE A 413 -15.90 12.58 12.98
N GLY A 414 -16.46 11.47 12.50
CA GLY A 414 -15.66 10.43 11.88
C GLY A 414 -16.48 9.57 10.94
N PHE A 415 -15.80 8.91 10.00
CA PHE A 415 -16.43 8.06 8.99
C PHE A 415 -17.27 6.92 9.58
N ASP A 416 -16.77 6.29 10.63
CA ASP A 416 -17.40 5.18 11.35
C ASP A 416 -18.36 5.63 12.47
N ASP A 417 -18.64 6.94 12.58
CA ASP A 417 -19.53 7.47 13.61
C ASP A 417 -21.00 7.31 13.20
N ALA A 418 -21.72 6.44 13.90
CA ALA A 418 -23.15 6.20 13.67
C ALA A 418 -24.07 7.13 14.48
N CYS A 419 -23.53 8.20 15.08
CA CYS A 419 -24.25 9.15 15.96
C CYS A 419 -24.97 8.52 17.17
N GLY A 420 -24.65 7.27 17.53
CA GLY A 420 -25.32 6.54 18.61
C GLY A 420 -24.66 6.67 19.99
N THR A 421 -23.41 7.17 20.05
CA THR A 421 -22.66 7.28 21.31
C THR A 421 -21.98 8.64 21.44
N GLN A 422 -22.09 9.25 22.61
CA GLN A 422 -21.46 10.53 22.91
C GLN A 422 -20.18 10.28 23.71
N VAL A 423 -19.04 10.48 23.07
CA VAL A 423 -17.72 10.18 23.62
C VAL A 423 -16.95 11.48 23.82
N ALA A 424 -16.24 11.59 24.95
CA ALA A 424 -15.41 12.75 25.24
C ALA A 424 -14.30 12.94 24.20
N MET A 425 -13.95 14.19 23.92
CA MET A 425 -12.85 14.52 23.04
C MET A 425 -11.52 14.07 23.66
N ALA A 426 -10.74 13.33 22.88
CA ALA A 426 -9.40 12.91 23.24
C ALA A 426 -8.49 12.90 22.01
N ASP A 427 -7.19 13.05 22.25
CA ASP A 427 -6.16 12.99 21.23
C ASP A 427 -5.13 11.90 21.60
N MET A 428 -4.67 11.15 20.59
CA MET A 428 -3.66 10.12 20.77
C MET A 428 -2.27 10.74 20.88
N TRP A 429 -1.65 10.59 22.04
CA TRP A 429 -0.26 10.97 22.26
C TRP A 429 0.61 9.73 22.06
N SER A 430 1.57 9.77 21.14
CA SER A 430 2.56 8.71 20.91
C SER A 430 3.98 9.31 20.96
N PRO A 431 5.04 8.48 21.06
CA PRO A 431 6.42 8.97 20.99
C PRO A 431 6.70 9.82 19.74
N PHE A 432 6.21 9.38 18.58
CA PHE A 432 6.42 10.11 17.33
C PHE A 432 5.54 11.35 17.21
N SER A 433 4.23 11.23 17.49
CA SER A 433 3.30 12.37 17.34
C SER A 433 3.64 13.47 18.34
N GLY A 434 3.96 13.13 19.59
CA GLY A 434 4.36 14.10 20.62
C GLY A 434 5.67 14.80 20.27
N LEU A 435 6.67 14.05 19.80
CA LEU A 435 7.95 14.61 19.39
C LEU A 435 7.83 15.49 18.14
N PHE A 436 7.00 15.10 17.17
CA PHE A 436 6.68 15.92 16.00
C PHE A 436 6.00 17.23 16.42
N ALA A 437 4.95 17.13 17.24
CA ALA A 437 4.22 18.30 17.73
C ALA A 437 5.13 19.27 18.47
N LEU A 438 6.01 18.76 19.33
CA LEU A 438 6.98 19.59 20.06
C LEU A 438 8.00 20.26 19.12
N THR A 439 8.42 19.55 18.05
CA THR A 439 9.31 20.11 17.02
C THR A 439 8.62 21.27 16.28
N MET A 440 7.34 21.13 15.93
CA MET A 440 6.58 22.16 15.21
C MET A 440 6.31 23.41 16.05
N VAL A 441 6.13 23.27 17.37
CA VAL A 441 6.05 24.41 18.31
C VAL A 441 7.42 24.88 18.81
N GLN A 442 8.51 24.47 18.15
CA GLN A 442 9.89 24.89 18.44
C GLN A 442 10.34 24.64 19.90
N GLY A 443 9.88 23.53 20.49
CA GLY A 443 10.21 23.18 21.88
C GLY A 443 9.40 23.92 22.95
N ALA A 444 8.40 24.73 22.56
CA ALA A 444 7.53 25.41 23.51
C ALA A 444 6.66 24.41 24.29
N THR A 445 6.84 24.35 25.60
CA THR A 445 6.10 23.45 26.51
C THR A 445 5.04 24.17 27.34
N ASN A 446 4.99 25.50 27.26
CA ASN A 446 4.01 26.31 27.98
C ASN A 446 2.59 26.00 27.47
N ARG A 447 1.61 26.01 28.40
CA ARG A 447 0.17 25.87 28.10
C ARG A 447 -0.28 24.51 27.53
N ILE A 448 0.62 23.55 27.26
CA ILE A 448 0.23 22.20 26.80
C ILE A 448 -0.75 21.57 27.79
N CYS A 449 -0.31 21.38 29.04
CA CYS A 449 -1.13 20.70 30.05
C CYS A 449 -2.32 21.49 30.57
N ALA A 450 -2.43 22.77 30.19
CA ALA A 450 -3.64 23.54 30.44
C ALA A 450 -4.82 23.04 29.61
N ASN A 451 -4.59 22.29 28.52
CA ASN A 451 -5.65 21.67 27.71
C ASN A 451 -5.98 20.23 28.16
N VAL A 452 -5.39 19.74 29.27
CA VAL A 452 -5.65 18.41 29.83
C VAL A 452 -6.05 18.55 31.31
N PRO A 453 -7.16 19.27 31.61
CA PRO A 453 -7.51 19.62 32.98
C PRO A 453 -7.85 18.42 33.87
N SER A 454 -8.27 17.30 33.27
CA SER A 454 -8.63 16.07 34.01
C SER A 454 -7.42 15.25 34.47
N MET A 455 -6.26 15.40 33.82
CA MET A 455 -5.05 14.61 34.10
C MET A 455 -3.75 15.45 33.99
N PRO A 456 -3.62 16.54 34.78
CA PRO A 456 -2.49 17.46 34.66
C PRO A 456 -1.13 16.82 35.03
N ALA A 457 -1.10 15.91 36.01
CA ALA A 457 0.14 15.23 36.42
C ALA A 457 0.70 14.35 35.29
N LEU A 458 -0.13 13.47 34.73
CA LEU A 458 0.22 12.62 33.60
C LEU A 458 0.69 13.46 32.40
N CYS A 459 0.00 14.55 32.09
CA CYS A 459 0.41 15.43 31.01
C CYS A 459 1.80 16.05 31.27
N ASN A 460 2.08 16.53 32.49
CA ASN A 460 3.37 17.13 32.82
C ASN A 460 4.51 16.10 32.68
N ASP A 461 4.26 14.85 33.07
CA ASP A 461 5.22 13.76 32.91
C ASP A 461 5.50 13.47 31.42
N LEU A 462 4.46 13.39 30.59
CA LEU A 462 4.57 13.20 29.14
C LEU A 462 5.29 14.36 28.45
N VAL A 463 4.98 15.62 28.81
CA VAL A 463 5.67 16.81 28.29
C VAL A 463 7.14 16.78 28.66
N THR A 464 7.47 16.43 29.91
CA THR A 464 8.86 16.35 30.39
C THR A 464 9.64 15.27 29.64
N ALA A 465 9.06 14.08 29.46
CA ALA A 465 9.67 12.99 28.70
C ALA A 465 9.88 13.38 27.22
N THR A 466 8.86 13.99 26.60
CA THR A 466 8.91 14.45 25.20
C THR A 466 9.95 15.56 25.01
N ALA A 467 10.05 16.52 25.94
CA ALA A 467 11.04 17.59 25.90
C ALA A 467 12.48 17.06 26.04
N ALA A 468 12.70 16.06 26.90
CA ALA A 468 13.99 15.39 27.00
C ALA A 468 14.38 14.67 25.70
N ALA A 469 13.43 13.97 25.06
CA ALA A 469 13.67 13.33 23.76
C ALA A 469 13.94 14.36 22.65
N HIS A 470 13.20 15.47 22.62
CA HIS A 470 13.39 16.58 21.67
C HIS A 470 14.78 17.21 21.78
N ALA A 471 15.25 17.48 23.00
CA ALA A 471 16.60 18.01 23.23
C ALA A 471 17.71 17.07 22.72
N LEU A 472 17.50 15.75 22.82
CA LEU A 472 18.44 14.72 22.34
C LEU A 472 18.38 14.48 20.83
N LEU A 473 17.23 14.73 20.20
CA LEU A 473 17.06 14.68 18.75
C LEU A 473 17.76 15.87 18.09
N ASN A 474 17.68 17.06 18.71
CA ASN A 474 18.28 18.32 18.22
C ASN A 474 17.92 18.61 16.75
N LEU A 475 16.64 18.49 16.42
CA LEU A 475 16.10 18.73 15.09
C LEU A 475 15.25 20.01 15.10
N SER A 476 15.47 20.86 14.10
CA SER A 476 14.62 22.03 13.83
C SER A 476 14.12 21.94 12.40
N LEU A 477 12.80 22.00 12.24
CA LEU A 477 12.13 21.99 10.95
C LEU A 477 11.19 23.21 10.88
N PRO A 478 11.09 23.89 9.73
CA PRO A 478 10.09 24.93 9.55
C PRO A 478 8.69 24.30 9.57
N ALA A 479 7.75 24.94 10.26
CA ALA A 479 6.36 24.51 10.26
C ALA A 479 5.76 24.72 8.84
N PRO A 480 5.10 23.71 8.26
CA PRO A 480 4.45 23.87 6.96
C PRO A 480 3.31 24.91 7.05
N PRO A 481 3.08 25.73 6.01
CA PRO A 481 2.08 26.81 6.02
C PRO A 481 0.67 26.23 5.86
N LEU A 482 0.07 25.77 6.97
CA LEU A 482 -1.23 25.11 6.97
C LEU A 482 -2.38 26.01 7.45
N THR A 483 -2.10 27.26 7.83
CA THR A 483 -3.10 28.20 8.37
C THR A 483 -4.24 28.48 7.39
N ASP A 484 -3.93 28.50 6.09
CA ASP A 484 -4.89 28.81 5.02
C ASP A 484 -5.95 27.72 4.83
N LEU A 485 -5.68 26.49 5.31
CA LEU A 485 -6.67 25.40 5.31
C LEU A 485 -7.76 25.61 6.37
N GLY A 486 -7.51 26.46 7.37
CA GLY A 486 -8.49 26.78 8.42
C GLY A 486 -8.89 25.61 9.32
N LEU A 487 -8.12 24.50 9.34
CA LEU A 487 -8.49 23.27 10.02
C LEU A 487 -8.87 23.51 11.49
N SER A 488 -10.03 22.99 11.88
CA SER A 488 -10.61 23.23 13.19
C SER A 488 -11.35 22.03 13.78
N LYS A 489 -11.65 22.10 15.07
CA LYS A 489 -12.66 21.26 15.74
C LYS A 489 -13.88 22.14 16.03
N MET A 490 -15.08 21.55 16.06
CA MET A 490 -16.30 22.28 16.40
C MET A 490 -17.07 21.63 17.55
N GLN A 491 -17.94 22.40 18.19
CA GLN A 491 -18.91 21.94 19.18
C GLN A 491 -20.25 22.69 19.04
N PHE A 492 -21.36 21.98 19.28
CA PHE A 492 -22.63 22.58 19.66
C PHE A 492 -22.62 22.86 21.17
N VAL A 493 -22.45 24.13 21.53
CA VAL A 493 -22.30 24.59 22.91
C VAL A 493 -23.62 25.19 23.38
N LEU A 494 -24.15 24.65 24.48
CA LEU A 494 -25.28 25.21 25.21
C LEU A 494 -24.76 25.96 26.43
N ASP A 495 -24.97 27.26 26.42
CA ASP A 495 -24.59 28.18 27.48
C ASP A 495 -25.85 28.68 28.20
N PRO A 496 -25.87 28.66 29.54
CA PRO A 496 -27.06 29.04 30.32
C PRO A 496 -27.45 30.53 30.13
N PHE A 497 -26.53 31.38 29.69
CA PHE A 497 -26.76 32.82 29.53
C PHE A 497 -27.05 33.23 28.09
N THR A 498 -26.37 32.60 27.12
CA THR A 498 -26.45 33.01 25.70
C THR A 498 -27.16 32.01 24.79
N GLY A 499 -27.51 30.82 25.29
CA GLY A 499 -28.23 29.80 24.55
C GLY A 499 -27.34 28.86 23.73
N LEU A 500 -27.96 28.14 22.80
CA LEU A 500 -27.30 27.16 21.93
C LEU A 500 -26.58 27.86 20.77
N ARG A 501 -25.30 27.56 20.57
CA ARG A 501 -24.47 28.12 19.49
C ARG A 501 -23.44 27.12 18.96
N ILE A 502 -22.93 27.37 17.75
CA ILE A 502 -21.79 26.64 17.19
C ILE A 502 -20.52 27.38 17.54
N GLU A 503 -19.57 26.68 18.16
CA GLU A 503 -18.23 27.20 18.39
C GLU A 503 -17.17 26.34 17.70
N THR A 504 -16.12 26.99 17.19
CA THR A 504 -14.95 26.31 16.62
C THR A 504 -13.68 26.61 17.41
N MET A 505 -12.72 25.70 17.30
CA MET A 505 -11.36 25.83 17.81
C MET A 505 -10.38 25.54 16.67
N SER A 506 -9.60 26.54 16.25
CA SER A 506 -8.54 26.34 15.25
C SER A 506 -7.48 25.40 15.80
N LEU A 507 -7.02 24.44 14.99
CA LEU A 507 -5.98 23.49 15.42
C LEU A 507 -4.67 24.21 15.74
N LEU A 508 -4.33 25.23 14.96
CA LEU A 508 -3.07 25.97 15.07
C LEU A 508 -3.17 27.26 15.88
N ASP A 509 -4.25 27.42 16.66
CA ASP A 509 -4.33 28.49 17.66
C ASP A 509 -3.20 28.34 18.69
N GLU A 510 -2.57 29.44 19.11
CA GLU A 510 -1.43 29.41 20.04
C GLU A 510 -1.73 28.65 21.35
N SER A 511 -2.98 28.66 21.81
CA SER A 511 -3.37 27.96 23.04
C SER A 511 -3.51 26.45 22.88
N PHE A 512 -3.62 25.93 21.64
CA PHE A 512 -3.88 24.51 21.33
C PHE A 512 -2.93 23.91 20.30
N ALA A 513 -2.01 24.70 19.72
CA ALA A 513 -1.17 24.33 18.59
C ALA A 513 -0.40 23.01 18.80
N PHE A 514 0.05 22.69 20.02
CA PHE A 514 0.68 21.40 20.30
C PHE A 514 -0.25 20.21 19.98
N PHE A 515 -1.50 20.24 20.47
CA PHE A 515 -2.48 19.20 20.13
C PHE A 515 -2.94 19.32 18.67
N GLY A 516 -2.98 20.52 18.10
CA GLY A 516 -3.16 20.72 16.66
C GLY A 516 -2.14 19.95 15.83
N TRP A 517 -0.85 20.07 16.15
CA TRP A 517 0.22 19.37 15.46
C TRP A 517 0.22 17.85 15.71
N LEU A 518 -0.25 17.39 16.87
CA LEU A 518 -0.56 15.96 17.07
C LEU A 518 -1.60 15.49 16.05
N ASN A 519 -2.72 16.21 15.93
CA ASN A 519 -3.78 15.88 14.98
C ASN A 519 -3.30 15.94 13.52
N ILE A 520 -2.44 16.91 13.17
CA ILE A 520 -1.88 17.06 11.83
C ILE A 520 -0.90 15.93 11.48
N TYR A 521 -0.12 15.47 12.45
CA TYR A 521 0.75 14.30 12.27
C TYR A 521 -0.05 13.03 11.99
N ASP A 522 -1.11 12.80 12.78
CA ASP A 522 -2.03 11.67 12.57
C ASP A 522 -2.72 11.77 11.19
N TRP A 523 -3.08 12.98 10.76
CA TRP A 523 -3.66 13.24 9.44
C TRP A 523 -2.69 12.90 8.31
N ALA A 524 -1.42 13.29 8.44
CA ALA A 524 -0.38 12.95 7.47
C ALA A 524 -0.13 11.44 7.35
N LEU A 525 -0.53 10.65 8.36
CA LEU A 525 -0.43 9.20 8.40
C LEU A 525 -1.75 8.48 8.10
N PHE A 526 -2.77 9.19 7.61
CA PHE A 526 -4.11 8.65 7.33
C PHE A 526 -4.80 8.02 8.54
N GLN A 527 -4.43 8.45 9.76
CA GLN A 527 -5.14 8.10 11.00
C GLN A 527 -6.23 9.12 11.33
N ARG A 528 -6.29 10.22 10.59
CA ARG A 528 -7.38 11.19 10.58
C ARG A 528 -7.67 11.61 9.16
N GLU A 529 -8.78 12.28 8.97
CA GLU A 529 -9.13 12.93 7.71
C GLU A 529 -9.73 14.31 7.95
N ALA A 530 -9.72 15.12 6.91
CA ALA A 530 -10.20 16.50 6.97
C ALA A 530 -11.22 16.74 5.86
N VAL A 531 -12.37 17.32 6.25
CA VAL A 531 -13.51 17.56 5.36
C VAL A 531 -14.04 18.97 5.60
N VAL A 532 -14.34 19.69 4.52
CA VAL A 532 -15.08 20.94 4.59
C VAL A 532 -16.57 20.62 4.51
N PHE A 533 -17.32 21.04 5.54
CA PHE A 533 -18.78 21.09 5.53
C PHE A 533 -19.20 22.46 5.00
N GLU A 534 -19.52 22.57 3.72
CA GLU A 534 -19.76 23.83 3.04
C GLU A 534 -21.23 23.98 2.63
N GLY A 535 -21.94 24.92 3.27
CA GLY A 535 -23.31 25.29 2.89
C GLY A 535 -23.41 26.70 2.32
N ASP A 536 -24.65 27.16 2.17
CA ASP A 536 -25.03 28.46 1.60
C ASP A 536 -24.57 29.70 2.36
N LYS A 537 -24.30 29.58 3.66
CA LYS A 537 -23.99 30.72 4.53
C LYS A 537 -22.57 30.65 5.08
N ARG A 538 -22.08 29.45 5.38
CA ARG A 538 -20.79 29.26 6.04
C ARG A 538 -20.20 27.89 5.68
N ALA A 539 -18.87 27.80 5.78
CA ALA A 539 -18.12 26.57 5.65
C ALA A 539 -17.35 26.25 6.95
N PHE A 540 -17.24 24.97 7.28
CA PHE A 540 -16.44 24.47 8.39
C PHE A 540 -15.43 23.43 7.92
N PRO A 541 -14.14 23.80 7.77
CA PRO A 541 -13.06 22.83 7.61
C PRO A 541 -12.78 22.13 8.95
N LEU A 542 -13.18 20.87 9.03
CA LEU A 542 -13.10 20.08 10.26
C LEU A 542 -12.11 18.93 10.10
N MET A 543 -11.43 18.58 11.20
CA MET A 543 -10.60 17.38 11.32
C MET A 543 -11.34 16.29 12.09
N SER A 544 -11.32 15.07 11.59
CA SER A 544 -11.94 13.92 12.24
C SER A 544 -11.29 13.56 13.58
N TYR A 545 -11.95 12.71 14.37
CA TYR A 545 -11.24 11.98 15.42
C TYR A 545 -10.24 10.96 14.85
N TYR A 546 -9.38 10.44 15.73
CA TYR A 546 -8.36 9.42 15.41
C TYR A 546 -9.00 8.06 15.09
N TYR A 547 -8.67 7.47 13.95
CA TYR A 547 -9.00 6.11 13.57
C TYR A 547 -7.87 5.16 13.95
N GLU A 548 -8.23 4.06 14.61
CA GLU A 548 -7.29 2.97 14.83
C GLU A 548 -7.02 2.23 13.50
N PRO A 549 -5.74 1.99 13.13
CA PRO A 549 -5.42 1.19 11.95
C PRO A 549 -5.99 -0.22 12.04
N LEU A 550 -6.47 -0.74 10.91
CA LEU A 550 -7.00 -2.10 10.81
C LEU A 550 -5.86 -3.12 10.71
N ALA A 551 -6.08 -4.35 11.17
CA ALA A 551 -5.09 -5.40 11.04
C ALA A 551 -4.67 -5.62 9.57
N PRO A 552 -3.35 -5.80 9.29
CA PRO A 552 -2.90 -6.08 7.93
C PRO A 552 -3.39 -7.46 7.47
N PRO A 553 -3.52 -7.67 6.15
CA PRO A 553 -3.92 -8.97 5.62
C PRO A 553 -2.91 -10.04 6.03
N THR A 554 -3.42 -11.17 6.50
CA THR A 554 -2.59 -12.31 6.89
C THR A 554 -2.00 -13.00 5.65
N PRO A 555 -0.75 -13.47 5.70
CA PRO A 555 -0.17 -14.25 4.62
C PRO A 555 -0.98 -15.54 4.42
N VAL A 556 -1.62 -15.68 3.25
CA VAL A 556 -2.24 -16.94 2.84
C VAL A 556 -1.11 -17.94 2.67
N HIS A 557 -1.01 -18.90 3.58
CA HIS A 557 -0.11 -20.04 3.44
C HIS A 557 -0.65 -20.88 2.30
N ASN A 558 0.00 -20.85 1.14
CA ASN A 558 -0.23 -21.88 0.14
C ASN A 558 0.32 -23.19 0.70
N ASP A 559 -0.58 -23.96 1.32
CA ASP A 559 -0.34 -25.28 1.89
C ASP A 559 0.54 -26.13 0.97
N HIS A 560 1.75 -26.44 1.44
CA HIS A 560 2.64 -27.55 1.07
C HIS A 560 2.63 -28.13 -0.37
N ARG A 561 2.30 -27.35 -1.40
CA ARG A 561 2.14 -27.81 -2.80
C ARG A 561 2.81 -26.87 -3.80
N GLY A 562 3.78 -26.07 -3.34
CA GLY A 562 4.53 -25.13 -4.16
C GLY A 562 5.64 -25.79 -4.99
N VAL A 563 6.05 -25.10 -6.06
CA VAL A 563 7.17 -25.47 -6.92
C VAL A 563 8.48 -25.60 -6.11
N ALA A 564 8.69 -24.74 -5.11
CA ALA A 564 9.92 -24.78 -4.32
C ALA A 564 10.05 -26.05 -3.46
N GLN A 565 8.94 -26.55 -2.91
CA GLN A 565 8.94 -27.82 -2.17
C GLN A 565 9.19 -29.02 -3.08
N TYR A 566 8.69 -29.00 -4.31
CA TYR A 566 9.01 -30.03 -5.30
C TYR A 566 10.52 -30.09 -5.59
N HIS A 567 11.18 -28.93 -5.71
CA HIS A 567 12.64 -28.86 -5.85
C HIS A 567 13.37 -29.41 -4.62
N LEU A 568 12.87 -29.13 -3.41
CA LEU A 568 13.41 -29.68 -2.17
C LEU A 568 13.27 -31.22 -2.13
N TYR A 569 12.12 -31.78 -2.48
CA TYR A 569 11.94 -33.23 -2.53
C TYR A 569 12.84 -33.91 -3.57
N ALA A 570 12.98 -33.31 -4.75
CA ALA A 570 13.92 -33.75 -5.77
C ALA A 570 15.37 -33.74 -5.24
N ALA A 571 15.76 -32.68 -4.54
CA ALA A 571 17.06 -32.58 -3.90
C ALA A 571 17.26 -33.66 -2.82
N CYS A 572 16.29 -33.88 -1.94
CA CYS A 572 16.33 -34.94 -0.93
C CYS A 572 16.52 -36.33 -1.55
N LEU A 573 15.79 -36.62 -2.63
CA LEU A 573 15.93 -37.89 -3.37
C LEU A 573 17.36 -38.09 -3.87
N VAL A 574 17.96 -37.06 -4.46
CA VAL A 574 19.36 -37.11 -4.94
C VAL A 574 20.32 -37.44 -3.79
N THR A 575 20.22 -36.71 -2.67
CA THR A 575 21.10 -36.94 -1.52
C THR A 575 20.93 -38.35 -0.94
N VAL A 576 19.69 -38.84 -0.79
CA VAL A 576 19.42 -40.19 -0.28
C VAL A 576 20.04 -41.26 -1.17
N VAL A 577 19.85 -41.17 -2.49
CA VAL A 577 20.44 -42.13 -3.44
C VAL A 577 21.96 -42.06 -3.43
N LEU A 578 22.57 -40.87 -3.38
CA LEU A 578 24.02 -40.73 -3.27
C LEU A 578 24.55 -41.40 -1.99
N CYS A 579 23.89 -41.22 -0.85
CA CYS A 579 24.25 -41.89 0.40
C CYS A 579 24.13 -43.42 0.28
N LEU A 580 23.05 -43.95 -0.30
CA LEU A 580 22.85 -45.39 -0.49
C LEU A 580 23.91 -46.01 -1.42
N VAL A 581 24.21 -45.36 -2.54
CA VAL A 581 25.23 -45.82 -3.49
C VAL A 581 26.63 -45.75 -2.87
N ALA A 582 26.93 -44.71 -2.09
CA ALA A 582 28.19 -44.62 -1.36
C ALA A 582 28.34 -45.71 -0.30
N LEU A 583 27.27 -46.00 0.47
CA LEU A 583 27.27 -47.08 1.45
C LEU A 583 27.51 -48.43 0.78
N LEU A 584 26.82 -48.72 -0.33
CA LEU A 584 27.00 -49.94 -1.10
C LEU A 584 28.43 -50.05 -1.67
N ALA A 585 28.95 -48.98 -2.28
CA ALA A 585 30.31 -48.94 -2.82
C ALA A 585 31.37 -49.13 -1.72
N THR A 586 31.14 -48.55 -0.54
CA THR A 586 32.01 -48.70 0.64
C THR A 586 32.00 -50.14 1.15
N ALA A 587 30.81 -50.76 1.26
CA ALA A 587 30.68 -52.16 1.67
C ALA A 587 31.42 -53.10 0.70
N ILE A 588 31.25 -52.91 -0.62
CA ILE A 588 31.95 -53.68 -1.66
C ILE A 588 33.48 -53.47 -1.59
N TRP A 589 33.92 -52.26 -1.26
CA TRP A 589 35.35 -51.97 -1.11
C TRP A 589 35.97 -52.65 0.12
N VAL A 590 35.27 -52.59 1.27
CA VAL A 590 35.72 -53.21 2.52
C VAL A 590 35.80 -54.74 2.39
N THR A 591 34.86 -55.37 1.67
CA THR A 591 34.87 -56.82 1.44
C THR A 591 35.96 -57.25 0.46
N ASN A 592 36.18 -56.51 -0.63
CA ASN A 592 37.13 -56.89 -1.68
C ASN A 592 38.57 -56.40 -1.45
N ARG A 593 38.80 -55.49 -0.48
CA ARG A 593 40.12 -54.93 -0.09
C ARG A 593 41.03 -54.51 -1.26
N SER A 594 40.44 -54.06 -2.37
CA SER A 594 41.19 -53.65 -3.56
C SER A 594 41.40 -52.13 -3.57
N CYS A 595 42.65 -51.68 -3.72
CA CYS A 595 43.01 -50.26 -3.80
C CYS A 595 43.10 -49.76 -5.26
N ARG A 596 42.14 -50.21 -6.09
CA ARG A 596 41.95 -49.79 -7.49
C ARG A 596 40.76 -48.85 -7.78
N PRO A 597 39.81 -48.53 -6.86
CA PRO A 597 38.69 -47.66 -7.22
C PRO A 597 39.13 -46.22 -7.49
N GLN A 598 38.65 -45.65 -8.59
CA GLN A 598 38.79 -44.23 -8.91
C GLN A 598 37.72 -43.42 -8.17
N TRP A 599 37.82 -43.36 -6.84
CA TRP A 599 36.81 -42.73 -5.97
C TRP A 599 36.49 -41.26 -6.32
N HIS A 600 37.44 -40.54 -6.92
CA HIS A 600 37.24 -39.17 -7.41
C HIS A 600 36.19 -39.06 -8.54
N LEU A 601 35.79 -40.18 -9.17
CA LEU A 601 34.73 -40.23 -10.18
C LEU A 601 33.34 -40.51 -9.58
N PHE A 602 33.25 -40.72 -8.26
CA PHE A 602 32.02 -41.16 -7.60
C PHE A 602 30.80 -40.32 -7.99
N SER A 603 30.84 -39.00 -7.79
CA SER A 603 29.69 -38.12 -8.04
C SER A 603 29.23 -38.17 -9.49
N ARG A 604 30.16 -38.32 -10.44
CA ARG A 604 29.92 -38.38 -11.88
C ARG A 604 29.33 -39.72 -12.34
N VAL A 605 29.82 -40.83 -11.77
CA VAL A 605 29.30 -42.18 -12.10
C VAL A 605 27.97 -42.41 -11.40
N ALA A 606 27.85 -42.02 -10.14
CA ALA A 606 26.61 -42.16 -9.37
C ALA A 606 25.47 -41.36 -10.03
N SER A 607 25.73 -40.13 -10.50
CA SER A 607 24.73 -39.32 -11.21
C SER A 607 24.26 -39.93 -12.52
N ALA A 608 25.18 -40.51 -13.31
CA ALA A 608 24.86 -41.01 -14.64
C ALA A 608 24.08 -42.34 -14.61
N VAL A 609 24.33 -43.17 -13.60
CA VAL A 609 23.81 -44.55 -13.53
C VAL A 609 22.57 -44.65 -12.64
N TRP A 610 22.55 -43.95 -11.51
CA TRP A 610 21.56 -44.18 -10.44
C TRP A 610 20.53 -43.06 -10.29
N LEU A 611 20.75 -41.91 -10.95
CA LEU A 611 19.88 -40.75 -10.82
C LEU A 611 19.26 -40.36 -12.14
N ASN A 612 17.99 -39.95 -12.10
CA ASN A 612 17.31 -39.40 -13.26
C ASN A 612 17.85 -37.99 -13.56
N ARG A 613 18.17 -37.73 -14.84
CA ARG A 613 18.71 -36.44 -15.31
C ARG A 613 17.80 -35.26 -14.98
N GLY A 614 16.48 -35.44 -15.01
CA GLY A 614 15.50 -34.41 -14.65
C GLY A 614 15.57 -34.04 -13.17
N VAL A 615 15.74 -35.00 -12.27
CA VAL A 615 15.88 -34.73 -10.82
C VAL A 615 17.20 -34.00 -10.52
N LEU A 616 18.28 -34.39 -11.19
CA LEU A 616 19.57 -33.69 -11.12
C LEU A 616 19.48 -32.25 -11.66
N PHE A 617 18.75 -32.06 -12.75
CA PHE A 617 18.47 -30.74 -13.30
C PHE A 617 17.71 -29.88 -12.29
N LEU A 618 16.62 -30.38 -11.70
CA LEU A 618 15.85 -29.66 -10.69
C LEU A 618 16.70 -29.27 -9.48
N ARG A 619 17.56 -30.17 -8.99
CA ARG A 619 18.49 -29.86 -7.90
C ARG A 619 19.49 -28.76 -8.28
N SER A 620 20.05 -28.83 -9.49
CA SER A 620 20.97 -27.80 -10.00
C SER A 620 20.29 -26.44 -10.16
N LEU A 621 19.04 -26.46 -10.62
CA LEU A 621 18.23 -25.28 -10.80
C LEU A 621 17.91 -24.63 -9.46
N PHE A 622 17.56 -25.42 -8.44
CA PHE A 622 17.30 -24.89 -7.11
C PHE A 622 18.50 -24.14 -6.53
N ALA A 623 19.69 -24.72 -6.59
CA ALA A 623 20.92 -24.05 -6.15
C ALA A 623 21.22 -22.78 -6.97
N THR A 624 20.94 -22.81 -8.27
CA THR A 624 21.14 -21.64 -9.15
C THR A 624 20.18 -20.52 -8.77
N LEU A 625 18.92 -20.84 -8.46
CA LEU A 625 17.93 -19.86 -8.04
C LEU A 625 18.31 -19.21 -6.73
N MET A 626 18.76 -19.99 -5.74
CA MET A 626 19.21 -19.43 -4.47
C MET A 626 20.39 -18.46 -4.61
N LEU A 627 21.34 -18.75 -5.52
CA LEU A 627 22.45 -17.85 -5.84
C LEU A 627 22.03 -16.65 -6.70
N ALA A 628 20.87 -16.73 -7.36
CA ALA A 628 20.30 -15.68 -8.20
C ALA A 628 19.23 -14.84 -7.49
N THR A 629 18.94 -15.14 -6.23
CA THR A 629 17.97 -14.44 -5.39
C THR A 629 18.70 -13.62 -4.32
N ALA A 630 18.29 -12.37 -4.15
CA ALA A 630 18.81 -11.46 -3.14
C ALA A 630 18.53 -12.01 -1.74
N THR A 631 19.57 -12.07 -0.91
CA THR A 631 19.48 -12.52 0.47
C THR A 631 19.27 -11.31 1.39
N VAL A 632 18.01 -10.96 1.60
CA VAL A 632 17.60 -9.95 2.57
C VAL A 632 16.83 -10.63 3.68
N SER A 633 17.22 -10.37 4.92
CA SER A 633 16.58 -10.94 6.11
C SER A 633 16.21 -9.86 7.12
N PRO A 634 15.08 -10.00 7.81
CA PRO A 634 14.73 -9.14 8.92
C PRO A 634 15.67 -9.39 10.11
N VAL A 635 16.08 -8.31 10.77
CA VAL A 635 16.80 -8.35 12.05
C VAL A 635 15.99 -7.58 13.08
N THR A 636 15.74 -8.23 14.22
CA THR A 636 15.12 -7.59 15.38
C THR A 636 16.21 -7.04 16.28
N THR A 637 16.07 -5.77 16.61
CA THR A 637 16.93 -5.01 17.52
C THR A 637 16.08 -4.49 18.69
N HIS A 638 16.71 -3.90 19.70
CA HIS A 638 15.98 -3.25 20.80
C HIS A 638 15.18 -2.02 20.34
N THR A 639 15.54 -1.41 19.19
CA THR A 639 14.87 -0.24 18.61
C THR A 639 13.72 -0.60 17.66
N GLY A 640 13.64 -1.85 17.20
CA GLY A 640 12.66 -2.26 16.20
C GLY A 640 13.17 -3.35 15.27
N GLN A 641 12.55 -3.46 14.10
CA GLN A 641 12.94 -4.40 13.06
C GLN A 641 13.44 -3.64 11.83
N ASN A 642 14.48 -4.17 11.19
CA ASN A 642 14.96 -3.63 9.92
C ASN A 642 15.38 -4.75 8.97
N LEU A 643 15.42 -4.42 7.68
CA LEU A 643 15.94 -5.31 6.66
C LEU A 643 17.45 -5.08 6.54
N VAL A 644 18.21 -6.18 6.54
CA VAL A 644 19.65 -6.14 6.32
C VAL A 644 20.05 -7.09 5.22
N ARG A 645 21.16 -6.77 4.55
CA ARG A 645 21.79 -7.69 3.58
C ARG A 645 22.42 -8.84 4.35
N ALA A 646 22.05 -10.06 3.98
CA ALA A 646 22.59 -11.29 4.55
C ALA A 646 23.42 -12.01 3.50
N TYR A 647 24.62 -11.49 3.19
CA TYR A 647 25.49 -12.13 2.20
C TYR A 647 25.77 -13.59 2.56
N ASN A 648 25.81 -14.45 1.55
CA ASN A 648 26.20 -15.84 1.71
C ASN A 648 27.62 -15.92 2.31
N SER A 649 27.81 -16.79 3.29
CA SER A 649 29.16 -17.10 3.75
C SER A 649 29.96 -17.77 2.61
N LEU A 650 31.29 -17.64 2.62
CA LEU A 650 32.13 -18.30 1.60
C LEU A 650 31.84 -19.80 1.48
N LEU A 651 31.57 -20.47 2.60
CA LEU A 651 31.20 -21.89 2.63
C LEU A 651 29.87 -22.13 1.93
N THR A 652 28.85 -21.32 2.22
CA THR A 652 27.52 -21.37 1.59
C THR A 652 27.65 -21.20 0.08
N SER A 653 28.39 -20.18 -0.37
CA SER A 653 28.66 -19.92 -1.79
C SER A 653 29.33 -21.11 -2.48
N PHE A 654 30.36 -21.71 -1.86
CA PHE A 654 31.04 -22.87 -2.43
C PHE A 654 30.16 -24.11 -2.53
N VAL A 655 29.33 -24.36 -1.50
CA VAL A 655 28.41 -25.49 -1.48
C VAL A 655 27.32 -25.30 -2.54
N LEU A 656 26.64 -24.16 -2.57
CA LEU A 656 25.61 -23.88 -3.58
C LEU A 656 26.22 -23.89 -5.00
N ALA A 657 27.40 -23.32 -5.20
CA ALA A 657 28.11 -23.39 -6.47
C ALA A 657 28.39 -24.84 -6.87
N SER A 658 28.73 -25.73 -5.93
CA SER A 658 28.92 -27.15 -6.22
C SER A 658 27.63 -27.84 -6.64
N GLU A 659 26.50 -27.46 -6.04
CA GLU A 659 25.19 -27.99 -6.41
C GLU A 659 24.75 -27.53 -7.81
N THR A 660 25.14 -26.33 -8.25
CA THR A 660 24.90 -25.92 -9.66
C THR A 660 25.62 -26.81 -10.66
N THR A 661 26.72 -27.47 -10.27
CA THR A 661 27.51 -28.31 -11.18
C THR A 661 26.83 -29.62 -11.58
N TRP A 662 25.75 -30.03 -10.89
CA TRP A 662 24.93 -31.17 -11.35
C TRP A 662 24.43 -30.98 -12.77
N PHE A 663 24.17 -29.74 -13.20
CA PHE A 663 23.85 -29.44 -14.60
C PHE A 663 24.99 -29.82 -15.55
N SER A 664 26.23 -29.52 -15.19
CA SER A 664 27.40 -29.89 -16.00
C SER A 664 27.47 -31.41 -16.18
N TYR A 665 27.16 -32.20 -15.14
CA TYR A 665 27.10 -33.66 -15.26
C TYR A 665 25.99 -34.14 -16.18
N VAL A 666 24.80 -33.53 -16.12
CA VAL A 666 23.70 -33.81 -17.06
C VAL A 666 24.16 -33.54 -18.51
N CYS A 667 24.81 -32.40 -18.77
CA CYS A 667 25.36 -32.11 -20.10
C CYS A 667 26.44 -33.11 -20.52
N HIS A 668 27.32 -33.51 -19.60
CA HIS A 668 28.36 -34.50 -19.89
C HIS A 668 27.77 -35.84 -20.29
N ASP A 669 26.70 -36.29 -19.63
CA ASP A 669 25.98 -37.52 -20.01
C ASP A 669 25.35 -37.43 -21.40
N PHE A 670 24.73 -36.30 -21.76
CA PHE A 670 24.17 -36.08 -23.09
C PHE A 670 25.24 -36.03 -24.18
N LEU A 671 26.41 -35.46 -23.87
CA LEU A 671 27.53 -35.30 -24.80
C LEU A 671 28.43 -36.53 -24.88
N HIS A 672 28.35 -37.44 -23.90
CA HIS A 672 29.23 -38.60 -23.81
C HIS A 672 29.16 -39.51 -25.06
N PRO A 673 27.97 -39.84 -25.63
CA PRO A 673 27.87 -40.65 -26.85
C PRO A 673 28.60 -40.04 -28.06
N LEU A 674 28.73 -38.71 -28.10
CA LEU A 674 29.38 -37.98 -29.20
C LEU A 674 30.89 -37.80 -28.97
N THR A 675 31.31 -37.64 -27.72
CA THR A 675 32.68 -37.23 -27.37
C THR A 675 33.56 -38.40 -26.94
N GLY A 676 32.97 -39.50 -26.47
CA GLY A 676 33.65 -40.76 -26.12
C GLY A 676 34.84 -40.53 -25.19
N VAL A 677 36.04 -40.91 -25.65
CA VAL A 677 37.31 -40.82 -24.89
C VAL A 677 37.64 -39.38 -24.47
N HIS A 678 37.21 -38.37 -25.23
CA HIS A 678 37.49 -36.96 -24.93
C HIS A 678 36.77 -36.47 -23.66
N THR A 679 35.68 -37.13 -23.24
CA THR A 679 34.93 -36.83 -21.99
C THR A 679 35.85 -36.82 -20.78
N ARG A 680 36.84 -37.72 -20.73
CA ARG A 680 37.79 -37.81 -19.62
C ARG A 680 38.66 -36.56 -19.46
N VAL A 681 38.84 -35.78 -20.53
CA VAL A 681 39.71 -34.60 -20.55
C VAL A 681 38.93 -33.32 -20.30
N TYR A 682 37.86 -33.06 -21.05
CA TYR A 682 37.15 -31.78 -20.94
C TYR A 682 36.28 -31.72 -19.68
N ALA A 683 35.69 -32.84 -19.27
CA ALA A 683 34.58 -32.83 -18.34
C ALA A 683 34.99 -32.47 -16.88
N PRO A 684 36.13 -32.91 -16.34
CA PRO A 684 36.63 -32.43 -15.04
C PRO A 684 37.02 -30.95 -15.07
N ARG A 685 37.65 -30.50 -16.16
CA ARG A 685 38.09 -29.10 -16.33
C ARG A 685 36.90 -28.16 -16.44
N SER A 686 35.89 -28.52 -17.23
CA SER A 686 34.68 -27.73 -17.37
C SER A 686 33.90 -27.66 -16.06
N THR A 687 33.77 -28.76 -15.30
CA THR A 687 33.10 -28.73 -13.98
C THR A 687 33.83 -27.82 -13.00
N LEU A 688 35.16 -27.92 -12.92
CA LEU A 688 35.97 -27.08 -12.01
C LEU A 688 35.89 -25.60 -12.39
N LEU A 689 35.96 -25.28 -13.68
CA LEU A 689 35.81 -23.91 -14.18
C LEU A 689 34.40 -23.37 -13.91
N SER A 690 33.35 -24.16 -14.15
CA SER A 690 31.97 -23.77 -13.84
C SER A 690 31.78 -23.50 -12.34
N TRP A 691 32.28 -24.39 -11.48
CA TRP A 691 32.23 -24.21 -10.03
C TRP A 691 32.92 -22.93 -9.59
N GLY A 692 34.17 -22.72 -10.03
CA GLY A 692 34.94 -21.53 -9.69
C GLY A 692 34.30 -20.25 -10.21
N ALA A 693 33.77 -20.25 -11.43
CA ALA A 693 33.08 -19.10 -12.00
C ALA A 693 31.81 -18.74 -11.22
N VAL A 694 30.95 -19.73 -10.90
CA VAL A 694 29.72 -19.50 -10.13
C VAL A 694 30.03 -18.99 -8.73
N ALA A 695 31.01 -19.60 -8.04
CA ALA A 695 31.43 -19.14 -6.72
C ALA A 695 32.00 -17.72 -6.73
N LEU A 696 32.88 -17.40 -7.70
CA LEU A 696 33.43 -16.04 -7.84
C LEU A 696 32.36 -15.02 -8.16
N ILE A 697 31.38 -15.39 -8.98
CA ILE A 697 30.25 -14.53 -9.32
C ILE A 697 29.42 -14.19 -8.08
N ASP A 698 29.07 -15.19 -7.25
CA ASP A 698 28.28 -14.97 -6.04
C ASP A 698 29.03 -14.09 -5.02
N ILE A 699 30.35 -14.30 -4.88
CA ILE A 699 31.19 -13.57 -3.93
C ILE A 699 31.46 -12.12 -4.40
N LEU A 700 31.76 -11.91 -5.68
CA LEU A 700 32.19 -10.61 -6.20
C LEU A 700 31.03 -9.72 -6.66
N ALA A 701 29.87 -10.31 -6.98
CA ALA A 701 28.70 -9.60 -7.49
C ALA A 701 27.40 -10.23 -6.94
N PRO A 702 27.16 -10.12 -5.62
CA PRO A 702 25.94 -10.63 -5.00
C PRO A 702 24.70 -9.92 -5.54
N VAL A 703 23.56 -10.60 -5.52
CA VAL A 703 22.29 -10.05 -6.00
C VAL A 703 21.73 -9.06 -4.99
N GLU A 704 21.39 -7.86 -5.46
CA GLU A 704 20.78 -6.81 -4.65
C GLU A 704 19.27 -6.75 -4.89
N MET A 705 18.52 -6.42 -3.84
CA MET A 705 17.09 -6.16 -3.91
C MET A 705 16.86 -4.73 -4.40
N LEU A 706 16.02 -4.56 -5.42
CA LEU A 706 15.56 -3.26 -5.91
C LEU A 706 14.07 -3.13 -5.64
N VAL A 707 13.64 -1.98 -5.13
CA VAL A 707 12.22 -1.70 -4.89
C VAL A 707 11.84 -0.42 -5.61
N GLU A 708 10.84 -0.54 -6.47
CA GLU A 708 10.24 0.56 -7.22
C GLU A 708 8.79 0.72 -6.76
N LEU A 709 8.46 1.91 -6.26
CA LEU A 709 7.10 2.31 -5.95
C LEU A 709 6.52 2.94 -7.22
N ASP A 710 5.57 2.25 -7.84
CA ASP A 710 4.75 2.73 -8.94
C ASP A 710 3.32 2.31 -8.62
N GLN A 711 2.49 3.28 -8.22
CA GLN A 711 1.13 2.99 -7.79
C GLN A 711 0.16 3.10 -8.95
N GLN A 712 -0.39 1.95 -9.35
CA GLN A 712 -1.43 1.86 -10.36
C GLN A 712 -2.69 1.27 -9.74
N CYS A 713 -3.79 2.02 -9.80
CA CYS A 713 -5.06 1.62 -9.22
C CYS A 713 -6.22 1.70 -10.22
N LEU A 714 -7.20 0.82 -10.03
CA LEU A 714 -8.46 0.77 -10.76
C LEU A 714 -9.62 0.90 -9.77
N MET A 715 -10.63 1.71 -10.12
CA MET A 715 -11.88 1.80 -9.37
C MET A 715 -12.93 0.86 -9.96
N LEU A 716 -13.70 0.20 -9.10
CA LEU A 716 -14.91 -0.53 -9.45
C LEU A 716 -16.11 0.18 -8.84
N ASN A 717 -17.11 0.49 -9.67
CA ASN A 717 -18.29 1.28 -9.29
C ASN A 717 -17.94 2.60 -8.60
N MET A 718 -16.89 3.29 -9.08
CA MET A 718 -16.37 4.57 -8.60
C MET A 718 -15.88 4.60 -7.15
N ASP A 719 -16.76 4.48 -6.17
CA ASP A 719 -16.48 4.64 -4.73
C ASP A 719 -16.70 3.35 -3.91
N TYR A 720 -16.92 2.19 -4.55
CA TYR A 720 -17.12 0.92 -3.83
C TYR A 720 -15.81 0.20 -3.51
N GLN A 721 -15.00 -0.09 -4.53
CA GLN A 721 -13.81 -0.92 -4.39
C GLN A 721 -12.66 -0.38 -5.25
N VAL A 722 -11.46 -0.42 -4.70
CA VAL A 722 -10.22 -0.08 -5.41
C VAL A 722 -9.29 -1.29 -5.45
N TYR A 723 -8.69 -1.56 -6.61
CA TYR A 723 -7.62 -2.54 -6.77
C TYR A 723 -6.35 -1.82 -7.15
N CYS A 724 -5.27 -2.00 -6.38
CA CYS A 724 -3.99 -1.35 -6.61
C CYS A 724 -2.85 -2.37 -6.75
N THR A 725 -1.87 -2.04 -7.59
CA THR A 725 -0.52 -2.59 -7.51
C THR A 725 0.41 -1.42 -7.20
N SER A 726 1.01 -1.40 -6.01
CA SER A 726 1.71 -0.20 -5.50
C SER A 726 3.22 -0.27 -5.50
N ALA A 727 3.80 -1.47 -5.60
CA ALA A 727 5.25 -1.63 -5.63
C ALA A 727 5.67 -2.87 -6.40
N THR A 728 6.84 -2.78 -7.04
CA THR A 728 7.56 -3.92 -7.59
C THR A 728 8.84 -4.15 -6.78
N VAL A 729 8.97 -5.35 -6.21
CA VAL A 729 10.15 -5.79 -5.46
C VAL A 729 10.91 -6.79 -6.31
N MET A 730 12.06 -6.39 -6.83
CA MET A 730 12.93 -7.26 -7.61
C MET A 730 13.96 -7.89 -6.68
N ILE A 731 13.85 -9.19 -6.46
CA ILE A 731 14.83 -9.99 -5.71
C ILE A 731 15.76 -10.79 -6.61
N GLY A 732 15.52 -10.82 -7.91
CA GLY A 732 16.40 -11.46 -8.88
C GLY A 732 16.05 -11.01 -10.30
N ALA A 733 16.99 -11.12 -11.24
CA ALA A 733 16.76 -10.78 -12.64
C ALA A 733 17.47 -11.78 -13.56
N MET A 734 16.79 -12.23 -14.62
CA MET A 734 17.39 -13.09 -15.66
C MET A 734 18.53 -12.38 -16.41
N SER A 735 18.41 -11.05 -16.55
CA SER A 735 19.46 -10.16 -17.04
C SER A 735 20.00 -9.35 -15.87
N ARG A 736 21.23 -9.64 -15.41
CA ARG A 736 21.93 -8.70 -14.52
C ARG A 736 22.14 -7.38 -15.25
N PRO A 737 21.62 -6.23 -14.78
CA PRO A 737 22.12 -4.95 -15.24
C PRO A 737 23.56 -4.78 -14.71
N PRO A 738 24.49 -4.23 -15.50
CA PRO A 738 25.79 -3.85 -14.98
C PRO A 738 25.60 -2.74 -13.94
N SER A 739 26.16 -2.92 -12.74
CA SER A 739 26.33 -1.84 -11.77
C SER A 739 27.17 -0.72 -12.39
N HIS A 740 26.87 0.53 -12.02
CA HIS A 740 27.48 1.78 -12.47
C HIS A 740 29.00 1.70 -12.71
N SER A 741 29.40 1.24 -13.88
CA SER A 741 30.66 1.53 -14.54
C SER A 741 30.46 1.16 -16.01
N GLN A 742 30.57 2.15 -16.89
CA GLN A 742 30.65 1.92 -18.33
C GLN A 742 31.92 1.12 -18.60
N ASN A 743 31.80 -0.20 -18.72
CA ASN A 743 32.65 -1.04 -19.54
C ASN A 743 31.96 -2.37 -19.82
N SER A 744 31.74 -2.64 -21.10
CA SER A 744 30.99 -3.77 -21.65
C SER A 744 31.46 -5.14 -21.16
N PHE A 745 30.63 -5.81 -20.34
CA PHE A 745 30.60 -7.27 -20.23
C PHE A 745 29.15 -7.75 -20.14
N SER A 746 28.67 -8.28 -21.26
CA SER A 746 27.32 -8.78 -21.48
C SER A 746 27.06 -10.15 -20.81
N HIS A 747 26.01 -10.21 -19.99
CA HIS A 747 25.07 -11.32 -19.71
C HIS A 747 25.58 -12.68 -19.18
N PRO A 748 25.40 -13.03 -17.88
CA PRO A 748 25.77 -14.33 -17.31
C PRO A 748 24.89 -15.53 -17.72
N CYS A 749 23.55 -15.37 -17.80
CA CYS A 749 22.66 -16.45 -18.29
C CYS A 749 22.88 -16.73 -19.79
N TYR A 750 23.16 -15.68 -20.55
CA TYR A 750 23.53 -15.79 -21.96
C TYR A 750 24.95 -16.35 -22.13
N LEU A 751 25.88 -16.06 -21.21
CA LEU A 751 27.19 -16.70 -21.13
C LEU A 751 27.07 -18.17 -20.76
N TRP A 752 26.17 -18.60 -19.87
CA TRP A 752 25.99 -20.02 -19.56
C TRP A 752 25.50 -20.81 -20.78
N HIS A 753 24.57 -20.21 -21.55
CA HIS A 753 24.07 -20.77 -22.81
C HIS A 753 25.13 -20.71 -23.94
N ARG A 754 25.88 -19.62 -24.10
CA ARG A 754 26.95 -19.49 -25.12
C ARG A 754 28.23 -20.27 -24.76
N PHE A 755 28.70 -20.30 -23.53
CA PHE A 755 29.93 -21.02 -23.19
C PHE A 755 29.77 -22.52 -23.44
N PHE A 756 28.57 -23.08 -23.22
CA PHE A 756 28.27 -24.48 -23.53
C PHE A 756 27.97 -24.73 -25.02
N PHE A 757 27.20 -23.88 -25.71
CA PHE A 757 26.83 -24.13 -27.11
C PHE A 757 27.85 -23.62 -28.15
N THR A 758 28.54 -22.49 -27.92
CA THR A 758 29.49 -21.92 -28.92
C THR A 758 30.85 -22.64 -28.94
N HIS A 759 31.27 -23.26 -27.83
CA HIS A 759 32.49 -24.08 -27.82
C HIS A 759 32.31 -25.50 -28.37
N LEU A 760 31.07 -26.00 -28.42
CA LEU A 760 30.77 -27.26 -29.13
C LEU A 760 30.73 -27.04 -30.64
N SER A 761 30.16 -25.93 -31.12
CA SER A 761 30.08 -25.61 -32.55
C SER A 761 31.45 -25.33 -33.17
N SER A 762 32.34 -24.59 -32.48
CA SER A 762 33.67 -24.24 -33.02
C SER A 762 34.66 -25.40 -33.08
N HIS A 763 34.45 -26.48 -32.32
CA HIS A 763 35.26 -27.69 -32.39
C HIS A 763 34.67 -28.80 -33.28
N LEU A 764 33.36 -28.82 -33.50
CA LEU A 764 32.71 -29.78 -34.41
C LEU A 764 32.78 -29.35 -35.89
N LEU A 765 32.84 -28.05 -36.20
CA LEU A 765 32.99 -27.55 -37.58
C LEU A 765 34.44 -27.51 -38.09
N LYS A 766 35.45 -27.77 -37.25
CA LYS A 766 36.87 -27.86 -37.66
C LYS A 766 37.37 -29.29 -37.89
N LYS A 767 36.47 -30.29 -37.91
CA LYS A 767 36.80 -31.70 -38.19
C LYS A 767 35.93 -32.37 -39.27
N THR A 768 35.26 -31.56 -40.09
CA THR A 768 34.74 -31.96 -41.41
C THR A 768 35.24 -30.96 -42.44
N ASN A 769 36.54 -31.03 -42.71
CA ASN A 769 37.20 -30.85 -44.00
C ASN A 769 38.59 -31.48 -43.89
#